data_AF-A0A8H3CQ47-F1
#
_entry.id   AF-A0A8H3CQ47-F1
#
_cell.length_a   1.000
_cell.length_b   1.000
_cell.length_c   1.000
_cell.angle_alpha   90.00
_cell.angle_beta   90.00
_cell.angle_gamma   90.00
#
_symmetry.space_group_name_H-M   'P 1'
#
loop_
_entity.id
_entity.type
_entity.pdbx_description
1 polymer ?
#
loop_
_entity_poly.entity_id
_entity_poly.type
_entity_poly.pdbx_seq_one_letter_code
_entity_poly.pdbx_strand_id
1 'polypeptide(L)'
;MPAPSPVNSATVITPLDNPTRFSEVLATIGRTQKMMVLSGENVGLAAGLLPVSAPLPGQRTGQGQTNTLRGLLVECSPTTIAPDQLPAERLAALNLAMTRRRIAARSAELTKFHHLLGRLFDEGRLISYLTESFDGIEERSSAGFSDRVVMLYGDNRLLRCCMPRCCMTLEDAALELDTSFLASERVLCADCCRANTKTSKERRKGTDATRALRPAVQGSLGAQMLVGEDRQAMKEAAGKCQLLLILGISLKDPEILDLTRELGEVIRSNYGGVVYVSPQALRGGQSTYDHIDFHLKVEPEVAIDGISSALDKANDESMLVDGEDHTADMWFDCPSLFCYRRADYLAELNAGNGQSTLEPQANNNNNNNNNNSRSNSNNNCQNEVETFVSDSFTFDLACLVFNRYADEGPKRTLESIKADFLCPDCWEYNSAGLYPHFVRAMPRVTIERPGQPLPRMVLLVYYLEQFWPAAKQLCTSLGGRWKNNGWPCHIVPIKLESLAEQQDVLSDLTWEEQSFDVMVIYLMHGLSGEQGYQVGHELAYRAVEFFDQTLKVSRGLLDKARTKRAFLMCCGYPLLSPQMVKEMQVWIDGPGTLDSIVGCLNRRMSPGFMVNMISKLSTHLLEQDEWAWEVMFETWLTDSIARTHSDLLCLAPGRSAEMWLYAPFQSRPLGKPLPDLLQVCNCPKLVGDSSNISAGAIPRKQWKVTHEGKAGRSIRDLKNMGGQYGVRVLYFVAQKS
;
A
#
# COMPACT_ATOMS: atom_id res chain seq x y z
N MET A 1 -12.53 -7.18 19.45
CA MET A 1 -11.25 -6.73 18.86
C MET A 1 -11.49 -5.40 18.14
N PRO A 2 -10.54 -4.46 18.19
CA PRO A 2 -10.49 -3.43 17.17
C PRO A 2 -10.37 -4.12 15.81
N ALA A 3 -11.08 -3.61 14.80
CA ALA A 3 -11.13 -4.16 13.45
C ALA A 3 -9.71 -4.53 12.95
N PRO A 4 -9.52 -5.63 12.19
CA PRO A 4 -8.29 -5.81 11.46
C PRO A 4 -8.15 -4.60 10.54
N SER A 5 -7.16 -3.78 10.82
CA SER A 5 -6.85 -2.58 10.07
C SER A 5 -6.63 -2.93 8.60
N PRO A 6 -7.10 -2.08 7.67
CA PRO A 6 -6.74 -2.23 6.27
C PRO A 6 -5.22 -2.22 6.16
N VAL A 7 -4.67 -3.06 5.29
CA VAL A 7 -3.23 -3.10 4.94
C VAL A 7 -2.89 -1.79 4.21
N ASN A 8 -2.77 -0.70 4.97
CA ASN A 8 -2.42 0.66 4.56
C ASN A 8 -1.49 1.29 5.60
N SER A 9 -0.65 0.47 6.24
CA SER A 9 0.47 0.94 7.05
C SER A 9 1.76 0.45 6.43
N ALA A 10 2.78 1.31 6.39
CA ALA A 10 4.15 0.92 6.09
C ALA A 10 4.48 -0.38 6.83
N THR A 11 4.91 -1.41 6.10
CA THR A 11 5.30 -2.66 6.74
C THR A 11 6.59 -2.40 7.51
N VAL A 12 6.50 -2.38 8.84
CA VAL A 12 7.67 -2.25 9.70
C VAL A 12 8.40 -3.59 9.73
N ILE A 13 9.67 -3.57 9.33
CA ILE A 13 10.55 -4.74 9.25
C ILE A 13 11.78 -4.46 10.10
N THR A 14 12.03 -5.34 11.05
CA THR A 14 13.26 -5.38 11.85
C THR A 14 14.06 -6.63 11.46
N PRO A 15 15.40 -6.60 11.48
CA PRO A 15 16.22 -7.78 11.19
C PRO A 15 16.01 -8.89 12.22
N LEU A 16 15.73 -8.52 13.48
CA LEU A 16 15.50 -9.46 14.58
C LEU A 16 14.16 -10.17 14.45
N ASP A 17 13.08 -9.43 14.17
CA ASP A 17 11.73 -10.02 14.15
C ASP A 17 11.38 -10.59 12.76
N ASN A 18 12.02 -10.09 11.69
CA ASN A 18 11.71 -10.44 10.30
C ASN A 18 12.99 -10.60 9.43
N PRO A 19 13.94 -11.48 9.78
CA PRO A 19 15.24 -11.58 9.10
C PRO A 19 15.15 -11.92 7.60
N THR A 20 14.25 -12.85 7.24
CA THR A 20 14.03 -13.25 5.84
C THR A 20 13.47 -12.10 5.02
N ARG A 21 12.43 -11.44 5.52
CA ARG A 21 11.79 -10.31 4.83
C ARG A 21 12.71 -9.11 4.72
N PHE A 22 13.53 -8.86 5.74
CA PHE A 22 14.58 -7.85 5.70
C PHE A 22 15.57 -8.12 4.56
N SER A 23 16.06 -9.36 4.46
CA SER A 23 17.00 -9.78 3.41
C SER A 23 16.38 -9.71 2.01
N GLU A 24 15.10 -10.03 1.86
CA GLU A 24 14.37 -9.97 0.59
C GLU A 24 14.16 -8.53 0.11
N VAL A 25 13.79 -7.60 1.01
CA VAL A 25 13.71 -6.18 0.66
C VAL A 25 15.08 -5.67 0.22
N LEU A 26 16.15 -6.00 0.94
CA LEU A 26 17.52 -5.63 0.55
C LEU A 26 17.91 -6.22 -0.82
N ALA A 27 17.56 -7.48 -1.09
CA ALA A 27 17.80 -8.11 -2.39
C ALA A 27 16.99 -7.44 -3.51
N THR A 28 15.77 -6.98 -3.23
CA THR A 28 14.92 -6.27 -4.18
C THR A 28 15.47 -4.88 -4.49
N ILE A 29 15.95 -4.15 -3.47
CA ILE A 29 16.76 -2.94 -3.68
C ILE A 29 17.95 -3.28 -4.56
N GLY A 30 18.63 -4.39 -4.26
CA GLY A 30 19.81 -4.84 -4.98
C GLY A 30 19.58 -5.07 -6.49
N ARG A 31 18.40 -5.56 -6.88
CA ARG A 31 18.02 -5.82 -8.28
C ARG A 31 17.45 -4.61 -9.03
N THR A 32 17.03 -3.56 -8.30
CA THR A 32 16.32 -2.44 -8.90
C THR A 32 17.23 -1.60 -9.79
N GLN A 33 16.80 -1.25 -11.01
CA GLN A 33 17.67 -0.59 -11.99
C GLN A 33 17.53 0.93 -12.03
N LYS A 34 16.43 1.49 -11.54
CA LYS A 34 16.20 2.95 -11.57
C LYS A 34 15.76 3.44 -10.21
N MET A 35 16.64 4.12 -9.49
CA MET A 35 16.42 4.57 -8.12
C MET A 35 16.44 6.09 -8.01
N MET A 36 15.55 6.60 -7.17
CA MET A 36 15.66 7.91 -6.57
C MET A 36 16.04 7.72 -5.10
N VAL A 37 17.07 8.42 -4.64
CA VAL A 37 17.51 8.35 -3.25
C VAL A 37 17.24 9.69 -2.57
N LEU A 38 16.61 9.67 -1.40
CA LEU A 38 16.42 10.84 -0.54
C LEU A 38 17.14 10.61 0.79
N SER A 39 18.03 11.52 1.18
CA SER A 39 18.73 11.41 2.45
C SER A 39 18.68 12.65 3.34
N GLY A 40 18.66 12.40 4.65
CA GLY A 40 18.82 13.44 5.67
C GLY A 40 20.27 13.61 6.13
N GLU A 41 20.49 14.52 7.08
CA GLU A 41 21.83 14.81 7.63
C GLU A 41 22.47 13.62 8.38
N ASN A 42 21.67 12.64 8.82
CA ASN A 42 22.17 11.57 9.71
C ASN A 42 23.06 10.54 9.01
N VAL A 43 22.90 10.32 7.69
CA VAL A 43 23.77 9.38 6.94
C VAL A 43 25.19 9.89 6.72
N GLY A 44 25.40 11.20 6.91
CA GLY A 44 26.69 11.87 6.76
C GLY A 44 27.46 12.03 8.08
N LEU A 45 26.92 11.60 9.22
CA LEU A 45 27.53 11.83 10.54
C LEU A 45 28.95 11.26 10.65
N ALA A 46 29.19 10.09 10.04
CA ALA A 46 30.50 9.45 10.02
C ALA A 46 31.56 10.25 9.25
N ALA A 47 31.15 11.24 8.42
CA ALA A 47 32.07 12.16 7.74
C ALA A 47 32.62 13.25 8.67
N GLY A 48 32.21 13.28 9.94
CA GLY A 48 32.68 14.25 10.95
C GLY A 48 31.98 15.61 10.89
N LEU A 49 30.94 15.75 10.06
CA LEU A 49 30.10 16.95 10.05
C LEU A 49 28.96 16.84 11.06
N LEU A 50 28.90 17.80 11.99
CA LEU A 50 27.84 17.84 13.00
C LEU A 50 26.47 18.15 12.37
N PRO A 51 25.36 17.67 12.93
CA PRO A 51 24.01 18.10 12.53
C PRO A 51 23.83 19.61 12.63
N VAL A 52 22.95 20.17 11.81
CA VAL A 52 22.64 21.61 11.80
C VAL A 52 21.96 22.06 13.09
N SER A 53 21.32 21.11 13.79
CA SER A 53 20.73 21.30 15.12
C SER A 53 21.74 21.18 16.28
N ALA A 54 22.98 20.75 16.02
CA ALA A 54 24.00 20.64 17.06
C ALA A 54 24.49 22.03 17.53
N PRO A 55 24.90 22.15 18.81
CA PRO A 55 25.53 23.37 19.30
C PRO A 55 26.83 23.69 18.52
N LEU A 56 27.05 24.96 18.22
CA LEU A 56 28.26 25.38 17.51
C LEU A 56 29.52 25.22 18.38
N PRO A 57 30.66 24.76 17.81
CA PRO A 57 31.91 24.58 18.56
C PRO A 57 32.41 25.91 19.15
N GLY A 58 32.78 25.88 20.45
CA GLY A 58 33.38 27.02 21.15
C GLY A 58 32.43 27.86 22.01
N GLN A 59 31.14 27.51 22.13
CA GLN A 59 30.24 28.15 23.09
C GLN A 59 30.37 27.54 24.50
N ARG A 60 30.62 28.40 25.50
CA ARG A 60 30.53 28.01 26.92
C ARG A 60 29.07 27.93 27.33
N THR A 61 28.66 26.85 28.00
CA THR A 61 27.30 26.51 28.47
C THR A 61 26.69 27.47 29.52
N GLY A 62 27.23 28.68 29.70
CA GLY A 62 26.85 29.62 30.76
C GLY A 62 25.96 30.80 30.33
N GLN A 63 25.65 30.97 29.05
CA GLN A 63 24.81 32.09 28.56
C GLN A 63 23.60 31.59 27.76
N GLY A 64 22.52 31.27 28.47
CA GLY A 64 21.09 31.43 28.09
C GLY A 64 20.50 30.82 26.81
N GLN A 65 21.22 30.76 25.68
CA GLN A 65 20.78 30.18 24.42
C GLN A 65 21.98 29.54 23.70
N THR A 66 21.93 28.22 23.51
CA THR A 66 22.83 27.51 22.60
C THR A 66 22.57 28.00 21.17
N ASN A 67 23.52 28.69 20.54
CA ASN A 67 23.44 29.03 19.12
C ASN A 67 23.72 27.75 18.32
N THR A 68 22.71 27.30 17.59
CA THR A 68 22.82 26.22 16.60
C THR A 68 22.93 26.82 15.20
N LEU A 69 23.46 26.06 14.25
CA LEU A 69 23.50 26.50 12.86
C LEU A 69 22.08 26.72 12.30
N ARG A 70 21.11 25.87 12.69
CA ARG A 70 19.69 26.05 12.37
C ARG A 70 19.15 27.38 12.89
N GLY A 71 19.49 27.74 14.13
CA GLY A 71 19.10 29.02 14.72
C GLY A 71 19.62 30.20 13.91
N LEU A 72 20.90 30.20 13.54
CA LEU A 72 21.49 31.25 12.69
C LEU A 72 20.86 31.32 11.30
N LEU A 73 20.50 30.19 10.68
CA LEU A 73 19.80 30.16 9.39
C LEU A 73 18.41 30.81 9.47
N VAL A 74 17.68 30.61 10.56
CA VAL A 74 16.38 31.24 10.81
C VAL A 74 16.53 32.74 11.11
N GLU A 75 17.45 33.10 12.00
CA GLU A 75 17.75 34.49 12.38
C GLU A 75 18.35 35.32 11.25
N CYS A 76 18.85 34.67 10.20
CA CYS A 76 19.34 35.33 9.00
C CYS A 76 18.50 34.99 7.79
N SER A 77 17.26 34.49 7.94
CA SER A 77 16.49 34.07 6.76
C SER A 77 16.04 35.29 5.94
N PRO A 78 16.27 35.29 4.61
CA PRO A 78 15.84 36.39 3.75
C PRO A 78 14.31 36.39 3.53
N THR A 79 13.62 35.31 3.91
CA THR A 79 12.15 35.21 3.83
C THR A 79 11.44 35.90 5.00
N THR A 80 12.14 36.08 6.13
CA THR A 80 11.57 36.67 7.35
C THR A 80 12.16 38.03 7.68
N ILE A 81 13.41 38.30 7.29
CA ILE A 81 14.12 39.53 7.63
C ILE A 81 14.57 40.24 6.35
N ALA A 82 14.20 41.52 6.24
CA ALA A 82 14.61 42.35 5.12
C ALA A 82 16.15 42.56 5.13
N PRO A 83 16.82 42.57 3.97
CA PRO A 83 18.28 42.68 3.87
C PRO A 83 18.91 43.88 4.60
N ASP A 84 18.18 44.98 4.74
CA ASP A 84 18.60 46.21 5.44
C ASP A 84 18.48 46.10 6.97
N GLN A 85 17.65 45.17 7.46
CA GLN A 85 17.43 44.90 8.88
C GLN A 85 18.27 43.72 9.40
N LEU A 86 19.03 43.07 8.52
CA LEU A 86 19.81 41.89 8.85
C LEU A 86 20.98 42.24 9.81
N PRO A 87 21.02 41.66 11.03
CA PRO A 87 22.06 41.98 12.00
C PRO A 87 23.44 41.56 11.49
N ALA A 88 24.37 42.51 11.41
CA ALA A 88 25.71 42.29 10.85
C ALA A 88 26.48 41.20 11.60
N GLU A 89 26.38 41.19 12.93
CA GLU A 89 27.04 40.20 13.79
C GLU A 89 26.50 38.78 13.57
N ARG A 90 25.17 38.64 13.42
CA ARG A 90 24.54 37.33 13.17
C ARG A 90 24.88 36.79 11.80
N LEU A 91 24.89 37.66 10.78
CA LEU A 91 25.34 37.28 9.44
C LEU A 91 26.83 36.87 9.43
N ALA A 92 27.69 37.61 10.13
CA ALA A 92 29.11 37.26 10.26
C ALA A 92 29.29 35.90 10.97
N ALA A 93 28.52 35.64 12.04
CA ALA A 93 28.52 34.35 12.73
C ALA A 93 28.04 33.20 11.84
N LEU A 94 26.97 33.41 11.05
CA LEU A 94 26.49 32.44 10.07
C LEU A 94 27.56 32.16 9.01
N ASN A 95 28.14 33.21 8.42
CA ASN A 95 29.19 33.10 7.41
C ASN A 95 30.41 32.34 7.96
N LEU A 96 30.85 32.64 9.17
CA LEU A 96 31.95 31.94 9.84
C LEU A 96 31.63 30.45 10.02
N ALA A 97 30.46 30.13 10.57
CA ALA A 97 30.05 28.74 10.82
C ALA A 97 29.95 27.94 9.50
N MET A 98 29.33 28.54 8.48
CA MET A 98 29.14 27.93 7.17
C MET A 98 30.45 27.77 6.40
N THR A 99 31.38 28.72 6.52
CA THR A 99 32.73 28.62 5.95
C THR A 99 33.52 27.49 6.61
N ARG A 100 33.50 27.38 7.94
CA ARG A 100 34.14 26.27 8.65
C ARG A 100 33.58 24.91 8.21
N ARG A 101 32.26 24.83 8.06
CA ARG A 101 31.57 23.62 7.58
C ARG A 101 31.97 23.28 6.14
N ARG A 102 31.99 24.25 5.23
CA ARG A 102 32.44 24.09 3.84
C ARG A 102 33.89 23.60 3.76
N ILE A 103 34.80 24.18 4.54
CA ILE A 103 36.20 23.72 4.61
C ILE A 103 36.28 22.29 5.12
N ALA A 104 35.57 21.96 6.20
CA ALA A 104 35.55 20.62 6.76
C ALA A 104 35.00 19.59 5.75
N ALA A 105 33.94 19.93 5.01
CA ALA A 105 33.34 19.08 3.98
C ALA A 105 34.31 18.72 2.85
N ARG A 106 35.17 19.66 2.42
CA ARG A 106 36.19 19.40 1.39
C ARG A 106 37.23 18.37 1.84
N SER A 107 37.59 18.38 3.12
CA SER A 107 38.56 17.45 3.71
C SER A 107 37.95 16.18 4.30
N ALA A 108 36.62 16.08 4.37
CA ALA A 108 35.95 14.95 5.00
C ALA A 108 36.23 13.64 4.25
N GLU A 109 36.35 12.54 4.97
CA GLU A 109 36.41 11.21 4.35
C GLU A 109 35.02 10.81 3.85
N LEU A 110 34.97 10.17 2.69
CA LEU A 110 33.73 9.62 2.15
C LEU A 110 33.30 8.43 3.01
N THR A 111 32.05 8.46 3.45
CA THR A 111 31.47 7.34 4.22
C THR A 111 31.04 6.22 3.29
N LYS A 112 30.73 5.04 3.85
CA LYS A 112 30.13 3.92 3.10
C LYS A 112 28.89 4.32 2.30
N PHE A 113 28.09 5.25 2.82
CA PHE A 113 26.93 5.79 2.12
C PHE A 113 27.33 6.50 0.82
N HIS A 114 28.34 7.36 0.87
CA HIS A 114 28.83 8.08 -0.31
C HIS A 114 29.42 7.12 -1.34
N HIS A 115 30.11 6.06 -0.91
CA HIS A 115 30.59 5.00 -1.80
C HIS A 115 29.44 4.21 -2.45
N LEU A 116 28.38 3.91 -1.71
CA LEU A 116 27.17 3.29 -2.28
C LEU A 116 26.52 4.21 -3.32
N LEU A 117 26.38 5.51 -3.04
CA LEU A 117 25.85 6.48 -4.00
C LEU A 117 26.69 6.56 -5.27
N GLY A 118 28.02 6.65 -5.14
CA GLY A 118 28.95 6.64 -6.28
C GLY A 118 28.78 5.39 -7.13
N ARG A 119 28.71 4.20 -6.50
CA ARG A 119 28.45 2.95 -7.21
C ARG A 119 27.10 2.94 -7.94
N LEU A 120 26.02 3.37 -7.29
CA LEU A 120 24.69 3.43 -7.93
C LEU A 120 24.69 4.40 -9.13
N PHE A 121 25.46 5.48 -9.07
CA PHE A 121 25.65 6.41 -10.16
C PHE A 121 26.47 5.81 -11.31
N ASP A 122 27.62 5.21 -10.99
CA ASP A 122 28.53 4.60 -11.96
C ASP A 122 27.87 3.42 -12.71
N GLU A 123 27.01 2.66 -12.02
CA GLU A 123 26.19 1.58 -12.61
C GLU A 123 24.98 2.11 -13.42
N GLY A 124 24.77 3.43 -13.48
CA GLY A 124 23.66 4.04 -14.22
C GLY A 124 22.28 3.87 -13.55
N ARG A 125 22.26 3.49 -12.27
CA ARG A 125 21.04 3.12 -11.53
C ARG A 125 20.45 4.27 -10.73
N LEU A 126 21.25 5.28 -10.41
CA LEU A 126 20.80 6.51 -9.74
C LEU A 126 20.23 7.51 -10.75
N ILE A 127 18.91 7.70 -10.73
CA ILE A 127 18.22 8.67 -11.60
C ILE A 127 18.30 10.09 -11.04
N SER A 128 18.15 10.22 -9.72
CA SER A 128 18.21 11.49 -9.00
C SER A 128 18.49 11.23 -7.51
N TYR A 129 19.27 12.12 -6.91
CA TYR A 129 19.60 12.12 -5.49
C TYR A 129 19.15 13.42 -4.86
N LEU A 130 18.27 13.32 -3.87
CA LEU A 130 17.72 14.43 -3.10
C LEU A 130 18.37 14.43 -1.72
N THR A 131 18.82 15.58 -1.23
CA THR A 131 19.48 15.65 0.08
C THR A 131 19.07 16.89 0.87
N GLU A 132 18.88 16.70 2.17
CA GLU A 132 18.78 17.80 3.14
C GLU A 132 20.15 18.39 3.49
N SER A 133 21.24 17.68 3.19
CA SER A 133 22.58 18.23 3.32
C SER A 133 22.81 19.31 2.26
N PHE A 134 23.66 20.28 2.59
CA PHE A 134 24.05 21.36 1.70
C PHE A 134 25.59 21.50 1.63
N ASP A 135 26.29 20.45 2.04
CA ASP A 135 27.76 20.46 2.18
C ASP A 135 28.51 20.02 0.91
N GLY A 136 27.83 19.32 0.00
CA GLY A 136 28.40 18.90 -1.28
C GLY A 136 29.43 17.77 -1.20
N ILE A 137 29.45 16.98 -0.11
CA ILE A 137 30.39 15.84 0.02
C ILE A 137 30.11 14.79 -1.06
N GLU A 138 28.82 14.52 -1.32
CA GLU A 138 28.32 13.60 -2.32
C GLU A 138 28.90 13.78 -3.73
N GLU A 139 29.21 15.01 -4.14
CA GLU A 139 29.74 15.28 -5.49
C GLU A 139 31.18 14.82 -5.68
N ARG A 140 31.89 14.52 -4.58
CA ARG A 140 33.24 13.95 -4.63
C ARG A 140 33.25 12.45 -4.91
N SER A 141 32.08 11.80 -4.95
CA SER A 141 31.96 10.35 -5.17
C SER A 141 32.33 9.95 -6.61
N SER A 142 31.77 10.63 -7.61
CA SER A 142 31.98 10.36 -9.04
C SER A 142 31.92 11.64 -9.88
N ALA A 143 32.61 11.67 -11.01
CA ALA A 143 32.57 12.81 -11.94
C ALA A 143 31.19 12.93 -12.62
N GLY A 144 30.64 14.16 -12.67
CA GLY A 144 29.30 14.41 -13.24
C GLY A 144 28.14 14.10 -12.29
N PHE A 145 28.43 13.70 -11.05
CA PHE A 145 27.39 13.42 -10.04
C PHE A 145 26.51 14.64 -9.75
N SER A 146 27.07 15.86 -9.87
CA SER A 146 26.37 17.15 -9.73
C SER A 146 25.07 17.25 -10.52
N ASP A 147 25.00 16.62 -11.69
CA ASP A 147 23.81 16.67 -12.57
C ASP A 147 22.63 15.84 -12.02
N ARG A 148 22.88 15.00 -11.01
CA ARG A 148 21.89 14.14 -10.38
C ARG A 148 21.50 14.62 -8.98
N VAL A 149 22.25 15.56 -8.39
CA VAL A 149 22.03 16.02 -7.02
C VAL A 149 21.04 17.19 -6.99
N VAL A 150 20.10 17.12 -6.06
CA VAL A 150 19.22 18.22 -5.69
C VAL A 150 19.40 18.50 -4.20
N MET A 151 20.05 19.62 -3.87
CA MET A 151 20.19 20.08 -2.49
C MET A 151 18.97 20.90 -2.09
N LEU A 152 18.10 20.30 -1.25
CA LEU A 152 16.76 20.82 -0.96
C LEU A 152 16.78 22.20 -0.29
N TYR A 153 17.79 22.44 0.56
CA TYR A 153 17.94 23.70 1.30
C TYR A 153 18.97 24.67 0.67
N GLY A 154 19.49 24.35 -0.51
CA GLY A 154 20.51 25.12 -1.23
C GLY A 154 21.92 24.56 -1.06
N ASP A 155 22.93 25.30 -1.53
CA ASP A 155 24.32 24.83 -1.64
C ASP A 155 25.28 25.76 -0.89
N ASN A 156 25.99 25.23 0.10
CA ASN A 156 26.94 26.01 0.90
C ASN A 156 28.24 26.33 0.16
N ARG A 157 28.55 25.66 -0.95
CA ARG A 157 29.71 25.99 -1.78
C ARG A 157 29.51 27.30 -2.54
N LEU A 158 28.26 27.72 -2.71
CA LEU A 158 27.87 28.94 -3.39
C LEU A 158 27.58 30.06 -2.39
N LEU A 159 27.84 31.30 -2.80
CA LEU A 159 27.45 32.49 -2.05
C LEU A 159 26.42 33.30 -2.85
N ARG A 160 25.54 33.99 -2.12
CA ARG A 160 24.55 34.90 -2.69
C ARG A 160 24.71 36.27 -2.05
N CYS A 161 24.56 37.32 -2.85
CA CYS A 161 24.43 38.67 -2.32
C CYS A 161 23.03 38.87 -1.72
N CYS A 162 22.94 39.58 -0.59
CA CYS A 162 21.66 39.95 0.00
C CYS A 162 20.81 40.89 -0.88
N MET A 163 21.38 41.45 -1.96
CA MET A 163 20.66 42.29 -2.90
C MET A 163 19.81 41.40 -3.83
N PRO A 164 18.48 41.62 -3.91
CA PRO A 164 17.63 40.84 -4.81
C PRO A 164 18.11 40.92 -6.25
N ARG A 165 18.07 39.78 -6.96
CA ARG A 165 18.45 39.63 -8.37
C ARG A 165 19.94 39.83 -8.69
N CYS A 166 20.81 39.95 -7.69
CA CYS A 166 22.25 39.84 -7.90
C CYS A 166 22.60 38.41 -8.32
N CYS A 167 23.64 38.26 -9.14
CA CYS A 167 24.21 36.96 -9.49
C CYS A 167 24.74 36.23 -8.24
N MET A 168 24.75 34.89 -8.32
CA MET A 168 25.42 34.05 -7.34
C MET A 168 26.92 34.06 -7.58
N THR A 169 27.69 34.00 -6.50
CA THR A 169 29.13 33.74 -6.53
C THR A 169 29.34 32.24 -6.58
N LEU A 170 30.01 31.77 -7.64
CA LEU A 170 30.31 30.35 -7.87
C LEU A 170 31.39 29.83 -6.91
N GLU A 171 31.56 28.51 -6.87
CA GLU A 171 32.41 27.81 -5.91
C GLU A 171 33.86 28.31 -5.86
N ASP A 172 34.52 28.48 -7.01
CA ASP A 172 35.92 28.94 -7.07
C ASP A 172 36.10 30.33 -6.44
N ALA A 173 35.16 31.24 -6.72
CA ALA A 173 35.19 32.58 -6.15
C ALA A 173 34.78 32.58 -4.66
N ALA A 174 33.96 31.63 -4.22
CA ALA A 174 33.64 31.45 -2.81
C ALA A 174 34.84 30.93 -2.00
N LEU A 175 35.66 30.06 -2.60
CA LEU A 175 36.90 29.53 -2.02
C LEU A 175 37.88 30.66 -1.69
N GLU A 176 38.08 31.62 -2.60
CA GLU A 176 38.96 32.77 -2.39
C GLU A 176 38.54 33.67 -1.23
N LEU A 177 37.25 33.64 -0.88
CA LEU A 177 36.66 34.46 0.19
C LEU A 177 36.64 33.75 1.55
N ASP A 178 37.00 32.46 1.61
CA ASP A 178 36.97 31.67 2.86
C ASP A 178 37.85 32.31 3.95
N THR A 179 39.04 32.81 3.60
CA THR A 179 39.95 33.47 4.56
C THR A 179 39.33 34.72 5.17
N SER A 180 38.60 35.53 4.38
CA SER A 180 37.91 36.72 4.86
C SER A 180 36.75 36.36 5.80
N PHE A 181 35.97 35.33 5.47
CA PHE A 181 34.90 34.88 6.37
C PHE A 181 35.43 34.25 7.67
N LEU A 182 36.58 33.58 7.64
CA LEU A 182 37.23 33.03 8.84
C LEU A 182 37.70 34.13 9.80
N ALA A 183 38.12 35.28 9.27
CA ALA A 183 38.44 36.47 10.06
C ALA A 183 37.19 37.14 10.68
N SER A 184 35.99 36.56 10.50
CA SER A 184 34.69 37.13 10.91
C SER A 184 34.41 38.49 10.28
N GLU A 185 35.04 38.78 9.14
CA GLU A 185 34.82 40.04 8.42
C GLU A 185 33.53 39.98 7.61
N ARG A 186 32.87 41.14 7.50
CA ARG A 186 31.74 41.29 6.60
C ARG A 186 32.25 41.39 5.17
N VAL A 187 32.08 40.33 4.39
CA VAL A 187 32.43 40.34 2.97
C VAL A 187 31.29 40.94 2.14
N LEU A 188 31.61 41.90 1.28
CA LEU A 188 30.66 42.58 0.40
C LEU A 188 30.78 42.05 -1.03
N CYS A 189 29.65 42.01 -1.75
CA CYS A 189 29.61 41.64 -3.16
C CYS A 189 30.33 42.69 -4.02
N ALA A 190 31.40 42.29 -4.71
CA ALA A 190 32.19 43.19 -5.57
C ALA A 190 31.34 43.85 -6.66
N ASP A 191 30.41 43.13 -7.28
CA ASP A 191 29.54 43.67 -8.33
C ASP A 191 28.57 44.74 -7.82
N CYS A 192 27.86 44.45 -6.74
CA CYS A 192 26.96 45.42 -6.11
C CYS A 192 27.74 46.62 -5.54
N CYS A 193 28.98 46.41 -5.07
CA CYS A 193 29.86 47.49 -4.65
C CYS A 193 30.26 48.40 -5.82
N ARG A 194 30.66 47.83 -6.96
CA ARG A 194 30.98 48.57 -8.19
C ARG A 194 29.78 49.30 -8.78
N ALA A 195 28.59 48.72 -8.70
CA ALA A 195 27.36 49.37 -9.16
C ALA A 195 26.99 50.59 -8.29
N ASN A 196 27.24 50.52 -6.97
CA ASN A 196 26.89 51.61 -6.04
C ASN A 196 27.88 52.79 -6.08
N THR A 197 29.08 52.62 -6.64
CA THR A 197 30.06 53.71 -6.80
C THR A 197 29.84 54.54 -8.07
N LYS A 198 29.05 54.04 -9.04
CA LYS A 198 28.81 54.69 -10.34
C LYS A 198 27.51 55.49 -10.34
N THR A 199 27.57 56.75 -9.88
CA THR A 199 26.93 57.98 -10.45
C THR A 199 26.67 59.03 -9.36
N SER A 200 27.10 60.26 -9.60
CA SER A 200 26.84 61.42 -8.73
C SER A 200 25.42 62.01 -8.89
N LYS A 201 24.57 61.39 -9.73
CA LYS A 201 23.23 61.87 -10.07
C LYS A 201 22.09 60.87 -9.82
N GLU A 202 22.38 59.60 -9.48
CA GLU A 202 21.35 58.64 -9.08
C GLU A 202 21.40 58.36 -7.57
N ARG A 203 20.23 58.09 -6.99
CA ARG A 203 20.09 57.73 -5.58
C ARG A 203 20.81 56.40 -5.35
N ARG A 204 21.81 56.37 -4.46
CA ARG A 204 22.53 55.15 -4.07
C ARG A 204 21.53 54.03 -3.75
N LYS A 205 21.67 52.87 -4.39
CA LYS A 205 20.80 51.71 -4.16
C LYS A 205 21.44 50.79 -3.14
N GLY A 206 20.83 50.68 -1.95
CA GLY A 206 21.18 49.72 -0.91
C GLY A 206 22.24 50.19 0.10
N THR A 207 22.27 49.52 1.26
CA THR A 207 23.26 49.66 2.33
C THR A 207 24.32 48.56 2.24
N ASP A 208 25.40 48.65 3.03
CA ASP A 208 26.38 47.56 3.16
C ASP A 208 25.74 46.24 3.59
N ALA A 209 24.67 46.29 4.38
CA ALA A 209 23.90 45.11 4.77
C ALA A 209 23.22 44.45 3.57
N THR A 210 22.61 45.25 2.70
CA THR A 210 21.99 44.72 1.46
C THR A 210 23.02 44.19 0.46
N ARG A 211 24.29 44.61 0.54
CA ARG A 211 25.35 44.19 -0.39
C ARG A 211 26.25 43.09 0.18
N ALA A 212 26.02 42.68 1.41
CA ALA A 212 26.79 41.61 2.04
C ALA A 212 26.57 40.28 1.32
N LEU A 213 27.63 39.45 1.29
CA LEU A 213 27.55 38.07 0.86
C LEU A 213 27.11 37.18 2.03
N ARG A 214 26.35 36.16 1.67
CA ARG A 214 25.84 35.11 2.56
C ARG A 214 25.92 33.75 1.85
N PRO A 215 25.82 32.62 2.56
CA PRO A 215 25.75 31.30 1.94
C PRO A 215 24.44 31.18 1.17
N ALA A 216 24.44 30.44 0.06
CA ALA A 216 23.25 30.18 -0.74
C ALA A 216 22.38 29.06 -0.15
N VAL A 217 22.22 29.08 1.18
CA VAL A 217 21.48 28.08 1.98
C VAL A 217 20.33 28.76 2.74
N GLN A 218 19.23 28.04 2.88
CA GLN A 218 17.98 28.50 3.48
C GLN A 218 17.54 27.56 4.60
N GLY A 219 16.77 28.09 5.57
CA GLY A 219 16.25 27.28 6.68
C GLY A 219 14.92 26.56 6.41
N SER A 220 14.36 26.70 5.21
CA SER A 220 13.08 26.12 4.76
C SER A 220 13.15 25.87 3.25
N LEU A 221 12.27 25.05 2.69
CA LEU A 221 12.26 24.83 1.24
C LEU A 221 11.92 26.13 0.50
N GLY A 222 12.68 26.42 -0.54
CA GLY A 222 12.42 27.58 -1.39
C GLY A 222 11.11 27.44 -2.17
N ALA A 223 10.52 28.56 -2.61
CA ALA A 223 9.27 28.55 -3.38
C ALA A 223 9.32 27.64 -4.63
N GLN A 224 10.48 27.52 -5.28
CA GLN A 224 10.66 26.62 -6.44
C GLN A 224 10.57 25.14 -6.05
N MET A 225 11.06 24.77 -4.87
CA MET A 225 10.98 23.41 -4.31
C MET A 225 9.61 23.09 -3.71
N LEU A 226 8.83 24.11 -3.34
CA LEU A 226 7.47 23.95 -2.82
C LEU A 226 6.42 23.80 -3.92
N VAL A 227 6.46 24.65 -4.96
CA VAL A 227 5.41 24.69 -6.01
C VAL A 227 5.92 25.05 -7.41
N GLY A 228 7.24 25.19 -7.60
CA GLY A 228 7.82 25.68 -8.84
C GLY A 228 8.36 24.60 -9.77
N GLU A 229 9.19 25.04 -10.72
CA GLU A 229 9.72 24.18 -11.80
C GLU A 229 10.60 23.05 -11.25
N ASP A 230 11.39 23.33 -10.20
CA ASP A 230 12.25 22.34 -9.57
C ASP A 230 11.44 21.17 -8.98
N ARG A 231 10.29 21.46 -8.35
CA ARG A 231 9.40 20.40 -7.84
C ARG A 231 8.81 19.56 -8.96
N GLN A 232 8.45 20.18 -10.08
CA GLN A 232 7.93 19.48 -11.24
C GLN A 232 9.01 18.59 -11.89
N ALA A 233 10.25 19.09 -12.01
CA ALA A 233 11.39 18.32 -12.52
C ALA A 233 11.68 17.08 -11.64
N MET A 234 11.58 17.21 -10.31
CA MET A 234 11.70 16.07 -9.40
C MET A 234 10.62 15.01 -9.64
N LYS A 235 9.36 15.42 -9.88
CA LYS A 235 8.26 14.49 -10.21
C LYS A 235 8.49 13.80 -11.56
N GLU A 236 9.01 14.50 -12.55
CA GLU A 236 9.37 13.91 -13.85
C GLU A 236 10.52 12.91 -13.73
N ALA A 237 11.51 13.18 -12.87
CA ALA A 237 12.56 12.23 -12.54
C ALA A 237 12.00 11.00 -11.80
N ALA A 238 11.10 11.21 -10.83
CA ALA A 238 10.42 10.14 -10.10
C ALA A 238 9.61 9.24 -11.04
N GLY A 239 8.99 9.80 -12.07
CA GLY A 239 8.26 9.04 -13.11
C GLY A 239 9.13 8.05 -13.90
N LYS A 240 10.47 8.16 -13.81
CA LYS A 240 11.42 7.23 -14.44
C LYS A 240 11.96 6.18 -13.46
N CYS A 241 11.61 6.27 -12.17
CA CYS A 241 12.17 5.46 -11.10
C CYS A 241 11.26 4.26 -10.76
N GLN A 242 11.89 3.18 -10.33
CA GLN A 242 11.29 1.96 -9.79
C GLN A 242 11.34 1.93 -8.25
N LEU A 243 12.19 2.74 -7.63
CA LEU A 243 12.35 2.81 -6.18
C LEU A 243 12.58 4.25 -5.71
N LEU A 244 11.86 4.62 -4.64
CA LEU A 244 12.24 5.72 -3.77
C LEU A 244 12.88 5.16 -2.49
N LEU A 245 14.17 5.38 -2.33
CA LEU A 245 14.93 4.95 -1.15
C LEU A 245 15.18 6.14 -0.23
N ILE A 246 14.56 6.12 0.95
CA ILE A 246 14.60 7.21 1.93
C ILE A 246 15.49 6.79 3.11
N LEU A 247 16.59 7.50 3.34
CA LEU A 247 17.65 7.10 4.29
C LEU A 247 17.98 8.21 5.29
N GLY A 248 17.96 7.90 6.59
CA GLY A 248 18.50 8.78 7.65
C GLY A 248 17.86 10.17 7.73
N ILE A 249 16.65 10.35 7.19
CA ILE A 249 15.84 11.55 7.32
C ILE A 249 14.83 11.39 8.45
N SER A 250 14.52 12.47 9.15
CA SER A 250 13.39 12.49 10.09
C SER A 250 12.18 13.03 9.36
N LEU A 251 11.19 12.20 9.05
CA LEU A 251 9.92 12.59 8.40
C LEU A 251 8.99 13.34 9.38
N LYS A 252 9.53 14.36 10.07
CA LYS A 252 8.84 15.28 10.97
C LYS A 252 8.53 16.61 10.29
N ASP A 253 9.35 17.01 9.33
CA ASP A 253 9.11 18.22 8.55
C ASP A 253 7.93 17.98 7.59
N PRO A 254 6.83 18.75 7.70
CA PRO A 254 5.68 18.61 6.82
C PRO A 254 6.03 18.81 5.33
N GLU A 255 6.95 19.72 5.01
CA GLU A 255 7.31 20.03 3.63
C GLU A 255 8.01 18.84 2.95
N ILE A 256 8.89 18.18 3.71
CA ILE A 256 9.57 16.95 3.29
C ILE A 256 8.60 15.79 3.20
N LEU A 257 7.69 15.65 4.17
CA LEU A 257 6.68 14.59 4.17
C LEU A 257 5.74 14.70 2.96
N ASP A 258 5.34 15.93 2.61
CA ASP A 258 4.51 16.17 1.43
C ASP A 258 5.29 15.88 0.14
N LEU A 259 6.59 16.22 0.10
CA LEU A 259 7.47 15.86 -1.00
C LEU A 259 7.60 14.33 -1.15
N THR A 260 7.86 13.59 -0.07
CA THR A 260 7.99 12.13 -0.13
C THR A 260 6.68 11.46 -0.53
N ARG A 261 5.53 12.02 -0.12
CA ARG A 261 4.21 11.54 -0.53
C ARG A 261 4.02 11.69 -2.03
N GLU A 262 4.25 12.87 -2.59
CA GLU A 262 4.10 13.13 -4.02
C GLU A 262 5.04 12.26 -4.87
N LEU A 263 6.31 12.14 -4.50
CA LEU A 263 7.27 11.32 -5.22
C LEU A 263 6.93 9.83 -5.12
N GLY A 264 6.51 9.38 -3.93
CA GLY A 264 6.07 8.00 -3.70
C GLY A 264 4.80 7.65 -4.47
N GLU A 265 3.82 8.55 -4.58
CA GLU A 265 2.65 8.36 -5.44
C GLU A 265 3.02 8.20 -6.91
N VAL A 266 3.92 9.04 -7.43
CA VAL A 266 4.39 8.95 -8.82
C VAL A 266 5.10 7.62 -9.07
N ILE A 267 6.02 7.22 -8.19
CA ILE A 267 6.78 5.97 -8.35
C ILE A 267 5.86 4.75 -8.25
N ARG A 268 4.93 4.71 -7.29
CA ARG A 268 3.94 3.63 -7.16
C ARG A 268 2.99 3.55 -8.34
N SER A 269 2.64 4.67 -8.97
CA SER A 269 1.81 4.67 -10.19
C SER A 269 2.48 3.95 -11.37
N ASN A 270 3.81 3.77 -11.30
CA ASN A 270 4.62 3.01 -12.25
C ASN A 270 5.11 1.67 -11.67
N TYR A 271 4.38 1.08 -10.72
CA TYR A 271 4.69 -0.20 -10.07
C TYR A 271 6.00 -0.23 -9.26
N GLY A 272 6.56 0.94 -8.94
CA GLY A 272 7.74 1.05 -8.09
C GLY A 272 7.42 0.99 -6.59
N GLY A 273 8.45 0.81 -5.78
CA GLY A 273 8.35 0.75 -4.32
C GLY A 273 8.90 1.98 -3.60
N VAL A 274 8.48 2.19 -2.35
CA VAL A 274 8.99 3.21 -1.43
C VAL A 274 9.52 2.54 -0.17
N VAL A 275 10.82 2.67 0.06
CA VAL A 275 11.51 2.09 1.22
C VAL A 275 12.05 3.21 2.11
N TYR A 276 11.64 3.19 3.37
CA TYR A 276 12.14 4.09 4.40
C TYR A 276 13.04 3.34 5.38
N VAL A 277 14.25 3.85 5.62
CA VAL A 277 15.20 3.28 6.56
C VAL A 277 15.46 4.27 7.70
N SER A 278 15.08 3.89 8.91
CA SER A 278 15.32 4.67 10.10
C SER A 278 15.16 3.83 11.35
N PRO A 279 16.02 3.99 12.37
CA PRO A 279 15.85 3.28 13.65
C PRO A 279 14.61 3.77 14.41
N GLN A 280 14.14 4.99 14.11
CA GLN A 280 12.99 5.58 14.76
C GLN A 280 11.68 5.06 14.16
N ALA A 281 10.74 4.68 15.03
CA ALA A 281 9.39 4.37 14.60
C ALA A 281 8.71 5.60 13.99
N LEU A 282 7.96 5.39 12.90
CA LEU A 282 7.08 6.40 12.33
C LEU A 282 6.05 6.83 13.39
N ARG A 283 5.97 8.13 13.69
CA ARG A 283 5.07 8.70 14.72
C ARG A 283 3.99 9.52 14.03
N GLY A 284 2.75 9.04 14.05
CA GLY A 284 1.63 9.73 13.41
C GLY A 284 0.42 8.81 13.21
N GLY A 285 -0.66 9.36 12.67
CA GLY A 285 -1.81 8.57 12.26
C GLY A 285 -1.47 7.67 11.08
N GLN A 286 -2.23 6.59 10.89
CA GLN A 286 -1.96 5.58 9.86
C GLN A 286 -1.98 6.15 8.43
N SER A 287 -2.74 7.22 8.19
CA SER A 287 -2.81 7.94 6.91
C SER A 287 -1.62 8.87 6.63
N THR A 288 -0.75 9.13 7.61
CA THR A 288 0.36 10.09 7.45
C THR A 288 1.47 9.51 6.56
N TYR A 289 1.67 8.19 6.61
CA TYR A 289 2.78 7.46 6.00
C TYR A 289 2.33 6.34 5.06
N ASP A 290 1.12 6.45 4.51
CA ASP A 290 0.50 5.48 3.58
C ASP A 290 1.22 5.39 2.22
N HIS A 291 2.14 6.30 1.93
CA HIS A 291 3.01 6.31 0.76
C HIS A 291 4.29 5.50 0.94
N ILE A 292 4.58 4.98 2.14
CA ILE A 292 5.76 4.16 2.43
C ILE A 292 5.33 2.69 2.43
N ASP A 293 5.92 1.87 1.56
CA ASP A 293 5.57 0.45 1.47
C ASP A 293 6.31 -0.38 2.54
N PHE A 294 7.60 -0.08 2.73
CA PHE A 294 8.46 -0.76 3.69
C PHE A 294 9.20 0.22 4.60
N HIS A 295 9.10 0.01 5.91
CA HIS A 295 9.92 0.69 6.91
C HIS A 295 10.94 -0.30 7.47
N LEU A 296 12.19 -0.20 7.02
CA LEU A 296 13.31 -0.93 7.60
C LEU A 296 13.74 -0.22 8.89
N LYS A 297 13.33 -0.76 10.03
CA LYS A 297 13.60 -0.19 11.35
C LYS A 297 14.99 -0.60 11.84
N VAL A 298 16.01 0.00 11.25
CA VAL A 298 17.44 -0.24 11.51
C VAL A 298 18.24 1.04 11.40
N GLU A 299 19.46 1.03 11.93
CA GLU A 299 20.45 2.06 11.63
C GLU A 299 20.76 2.08 10.13
N PRO A 300 20.89 3.28 9.49
CA PRO A 300 21.16 3.38 8.06
C PRO A 300 22.40 2.60 7.61
N GLU A 301 23.46 2.56 8.41
CA GLU A 301 24.70 1.83 8.12
C GLU A 301 24.46 0.33 7.91
N VAL A 302 23.57 -0.27 8.71
CA VAL A 302 23.21 -1.70 8.60
C VAL A 302 22.49 -1.95 7.27
N ALA A 303 21.60 -1.05 6.87
CA ALA A 303 20.92 -1.16 5.59
C ALA A 303 21.89 -0.92 4.42
N ILE A 304 22.81 0.04 4.53
CA ILE A 304 23.82 0.34 3.50
C ILE A 304 24.73 -0.86 3.26
N ASP A 305 25.22 -1.50 4.32
CA ASP A 305 26.03 -2.73 4.22
C ASP A 305 25.22 -3.86 3.57
N GLY A 306 23.96 -4.03 3.96
CA GLY A 306 23.04 -5.01 3.39
C GLY A 306 22.73 -4.78 1.91
N ILE A 307 22.49 -3.53 1.50
CA ILE A 307 22.27 -3.14 0.10
C ILE A 307 23.54 -3.41 -0.70
N SER A 308 24.71 -2.99 -0.21
CA SER A 308 25.98 -3.21 -0.91
C SER A 308 26.25 -4.69 -1.16
N SER A 309 26.02 -5.55 -0.15
CA SER A 309 26.13 -7.00 -0.31
C SER A 309 25.09 -7.58 -1.29
N ALA A 310 23.88 -7.03 -1.32
CA ALA A 310 22.86 -7.44 -2.28
C ALA A 310 23.23 -7.05 -3.72
N LEU A 311 23.92 -5.92 -3.91
CA LEU A 311 24.44 -5.48 -5.20
C LEU A 311 25.53 -6.41 -5.74
N ASP A 312 26.44 -6.84 -4.87
CA ASP A 312 27.50 -7.78 -5.26
C ASP A 312 26.89 -9.09 -5.79
N LYS A 313 25.89 -9.62 -5.08
CA LYS A 313 25.19 -10.85 -5.49
C LYS A 313 24.40 -10.69 -6.79
N ALA A 314 23.75 -9.53 -6.98
CA ALA A 314 22.97 -9.27 -8.19
C ALA A 314 23.88 -9.17 -9.43
N ASN A 315 25.07 -8.61 -9.28
CA ASN A 315 26.07 -8.52 -10.35
C ASN A 315 26.61 -9.92 -10.71
N ASP A 316 26.78 -10.81 -9.74
CA ASP A 316 27.20 -12.20 -9.97
C ASP A 316 26.12 -13.04 -10.69
N GLU A 317 24.84 -12.78 -10.42
CA GLU A 317 23.69 -13.48 -11.04
C GLU A 317 23.34 -12.96 -12.45
N SER A 318 23.89 -11.81 -12.88
CA SER A 318 23.54 -11.11 -14.13
C SER A 318 23.93 -11.82 -15.45
N MET A 319 24.44 -13.05 -15.39
CA MET A 319 24.78 -13.87 -16.56
C MET A 319 23.61 -14.71 -17.13
N LEU A 320 22.38 -14.67 -16.58
CA LEU A 320 21.35 -15.67 -16.92
C LEU A 320 19.88 -15.23 -17.11
N VAL A 321 19.52 -13.95 -17.27
CA VAL A 321 18.10 -13.61 -17.55
C VAL A 321 17.95 -12.51 -18.61
N ASP A 322 17.74 -12.93 -19.85
CA ASP A 322 17.20 -12.10 -20.93
C ASP A 322 15.70 -11.85 -20.69
N GLY A 323 15.30 -10.58 -20.52
CA GLY A 323 13.89 -10.18 -20.53
C GLY A 323 13.60 -8.90 -19.75
N GLU A 324 13.44 -7.78 -20.48
CA GLU A 324 13.14 -6.45 -19.93
C GLU A 324 11.78 -6.36 -19.18
N ASP A 325 10.90 -7.36 -19.31
CA ASP A 325 9.51 -7.31 -18.81
C ASP A 325 9.28 -7.79 -17.36
N HIS A 326 10.23 -8.49 -16.72
CA HIS A 326 10.02 -8.99 -15.34
C HIS A 326 10.41 -8.01 -14.22
N THR A 327 11.00 -6.86 -14.56
CA THR A 327 11.51 -5.92 -13.55
C THR A 327 10.44 -4.96 -12.99
N ALA A 328 9.32 -4.77 -13.72
CA ALA A 328 8.23 -3.89 -13.30
C ALA A 328 7.43 -4.44 -12.12
N ASP A 329 7.36 -5.77 -11.96
CA ASP A 329 6.54 -6.42 -10.92
C ASP A 329 7.32 -6.78 -9.65
N MET A 330 8.65 -6.57 -9.59
CA MET A 330 9.47 -7.05 -8.46
C MET A 330 9.10 -6.42 -7.10
N TRP A 331 8.70 -5.14 -7.10
CA TRP A 331 8.27 -4.44 -5.88
C TRP A 331 6.85 -4.83 -5.46
N PHE A 332 6.04 -5.27 -6.43
CA PHE A 332 4.72 -5.82 -6.21
C PHE A 332 4.77 -7.28 -5.72
N ASP A 333 5.79 -8.05 -6.13
CA ASP A 333 5.99 -9.43 -5.74
C ASP A 333 6.77 -9.61 -4.43
N CYS A 334 7.48 -8.59 -3.96
CA CYS A 334 8.23 -8.64 -2.70
C CYS A 334 7.32 -8.99 -1.48
N PRO A 335 6.07 -8.49 -1.38
CA PRO A 335 5.09 -8.98 -0.39
C PRO A 335 4.57 -10.41 -0.64
N SER A 336 4.53 -10.89 -1.91
CA SER A 336 3.88 -12.15 -2.32
C SER A 336 4.81 -13.37 -2.32
N LEU A 337 6.13 -13.17 -2.48
CA LEU A 337 7.17 -14.19 -2.48
C LEU A 337 7.22 -15.05 -1.20
N PHE A 338 6.77 -14.51 -0.06
CA PHE A 338 6.68 -15.24 1.21
C PHE A 338 5.59 -16.32 1.21
N CYS A 339 4.48 -16.12 0.47
CA CYS A 339 3.46 -17.16 0.29
C CYS A 339 4.00 -18.36 -0.50
N TYR A 340 4.94 -18.11 -1.42
CA TYR A 340 5.60 -19.13 -2.22
C TYR A 340 6.62 -19.94 -1.40
N ARG A 341 7.59 -19.28 -0.74
CA ARG A 341 8.63 -20.00 0.01
C ARG A 341 8.13 -20.71 1.26
N ARG A 342 7.06 -20.25 1.91
CA ARG A 342 6.46 -20.98 3.03
C ARG A 342 5.77 -22.27 2.56
N ALA A 343 5.21 -22.30 1.36
CA ALA A 343 4.65 -23.51 0.78
C ALA A 343 5.74 -24.52 0.41
N ASP A 344 6.84 -24.06 -0.19
CA ASP A 344 7.98 -24.91 -0.55
C ASP A 344 8.73 -25.42 0.69
N TYR A 345 8.97 -24.57 1.69
CA TYR A 345 9.59 -24.97 2.96
C TYR A 345 8.74 -25.95 3.77
N LEU A 346 7.40 -25.80 3.74
CA LEU A 346 6.49 -26.79 4.34
C LEU A 346 6.40 -28.08 3.50
N ALA A 347 6.60 -28.01 2.18
CA ALA A 347 6.70 -29.20 1.32
C ALA A 347 8.02 -29.95 1.56
N GLU A 348 9.14 -29.24 1.75
CA GLU A 348 10.45 -29.81 2.09
C GLU A 348 10.48 -30.43 3.49
N LEU A 349 9.86 -29.80 4.50
CA LEU A 349 9.69 -30.39 5.84
C LEU A 349 8.83 -31.66 5.84
N ASN A 350 7.82 -31.73 4.96
CA ASN A 350 7.00 -32.92 4.80
C ASN A 350 7.69 -34.02 3.98
N ALA A 351 8.58 -33.65 3.05
CA ALA A 351 9.41 -34.59 2.30
C ALA A 351 10.57 -35.16 3.13
N GLY A 352 11.04 -34.44 4.15
CA GLY A 352 12.16 -34.83 5.01
C GLY A 352 11.87 -35.89 6.08
N ASN A 353 10.60 -36.20 6.37
CA ASN A 353 10.22 -37.18 7.39
C ASN A 353 10.00 -38.61 6.86
N GLY A 354 10.46 -38.90 5.63
CA GLY A 354 10.23 -40.16 4.96
C GLY A 354 11.46 -41.05 4.82
N GLN A 355 12.29 -41.28 5.86
CA GLN A 355 13.19 -42.46 5.91
C GLN A 355 13.91 -42.62 7.27
N SER A 356 13.45 -43.54 8.11
CA SER A 356 14.36 -44.44 8.84
C SER A 356 13.66 -45.76 9.13
N THR A 357 13.91 -46.75 8.28
CA THR A 357 13.71 -48.17 8.55
C THR A 357 14.71 -48.63 9.60
N LEU A 358 14.24 -49.07 10.76
CA LEU A 358 14.92 -50.08 11.58
C LEU A 358 13.86 -50.95 12.28
N GLU A 359 13.78 -52.21 11.85
CA GLU A 359 13.14 -53.30 12.59
C GLU A 359 13.73 -53.41 14.01
N PRO A 360 12.97 -53.98 14.95
CA PRO A 360 13.53 -55.15 15.59
C PRO A 360 12.57 -56.33 15.74
N GLN A 361 13.21 -57.49 15.65
CA GLN A 361 12.72 -58.85 15.74
C GLN A 361 11.98 -59.18 17.05
N ALA A 362 11.07 -60.14 16.94
CA ALA A 362 10.46 -60.86 18.03
C ALA A 362 11.47 -61.69 18.84
N ASN A 363 11.35 -61.67 20.18
CA ASN A 363 11.43 -62.90 20.99
C ASN A 363 10.95 -62.69 22.44
N ASN A 364 9.99 -63.55 22.84
CA ASN A 364 9.85 -64.25 24.13
C ASN A 364 10.44 -63.63 25.41
N ASN A 365 9.62 -63.36 26.43
CA ASN A 365 9.11 -64.38 27.38
C ASN A 365 8.50 -63.75 28.65
N ASN A 366 7.42 -64.38 29.11
CA ASN A 366 7.02 -64.62 30.50
C ASN A 366 6.65 -63.49 31.48
N ASN A 367 5.38 -63.63 31.91
CA ASN A 367 4.92 -63.87 33.29
C ASN A 367 4.26 -62.71 34.08
N ASN A 368 3.00 -63.03 34.39
CA ASN A 368 2.35 -63.01 35.70
C ASN A 368 1.61 -61.75 36.16
N ASN A 369 0.28 -61.91 36.08
CA ASN A 369 -0.64 -61.98 37.22
C ASN A 369 -0.96 -60.71 38.01
N ASN A 370 -2.25 -60.37 37.88
CA ASN A 370 -3.26 -60.40 38.95
C ASN A 370 -3.67 -59.10 39.64
N ASN A 371 -5.01 -58.99 39.68
CA ASN A 371 -5.85 -58.59 40.81
C ASN A 371 -5.88 -57.08 41.12
N ASN A 372 -7.01 -56.47 41.47
CA ASN A 372 -8.35 -56.97 41.74
C ASN A 372 -9.27 -55.76 41.95
N SER A 373 -10.58 -55.95 41.74
CA SER A 373 -11.69 -55.40 42.56
C SER A 373 -11.92 -53.87 42.56
N ARG A 374 -13.12 -53.30 42.74
CA ARG A 374 -14.48 -53.73 43.11
C ARG A 374 -15.36 -52.48 42.85
N SER A 375 -16.41 -52.55 42.04
CA SER A 375 -17.83 -52.75 42.41
C SER A 375 -18.55 -51.58 43.11
N ASN A 376 -19.67 -51.18 42.48
CA ASN A 376 -20.99 -50.85 43.08
C ASN A 376 -21.11 -49.57 43.93
N SER A 377 -22.22 -48.79 43.92
CA SER A 377 -23.57 -48.95 43.38
C SER A 377 -24.42 -47.69 43.71
N ASN A 378 -25.40 -47.37 42.86
CA ASN A 378 -26.77 -46.90 43.14
C ASN A 378 -27.05 -45.87 44.27
N ASN A 379 -27.73 -44.75 43.96
CA ASN A 379 -29.21 -44.61 43.95
C ASN A 379 -29.69 -43.15 43.99
N ASN A 380 -30.64 -42.84 43.08
CA ASN A 380 -31.92 -42.13 43.23
C ASN A 380 -32.11 -40.79 43.99
N CYS A 381 -32.84 -39.92 43.28
CA CYS A 381 -34.05 -39.17 43.68
C CYS A 381 -33.98 -37.64 43.94
N GLN A 382 -34.73 -36.95 43.05
CA GLN A 382 -35.80 -35.96 43.31
C GLN A 382 -35.47 -34.46 43.48
N ASN A 383 -36.00 -33.71 42.50
CA ASN A 383 -36.77 -32.46 42.55
C ASN A 383 -36.36 -31.36 43.53
N GLU A 384 -36.04 -30.19 42.97
CA GLU A 384 -36.57 -28.92 43.47
C GLU A 384 -36.67 -27.88 42.35
N VAL A 385 -37.80 -27.17 42.35
CA VAL A 385 -38.19 -26.09 41.45
C VAL A 385 -37.85 -24.79 42.16
N GLU A 386 -36.92 -24.00 41.63
CA GLU A 386 -36.75 -22.60 42.05
C GLU A 386 -36.59 -21.67 40.84
N THR A 387 -37.66 -20.90 40.63
CA THR A 387 -37.75 -19.53 40.09
C THR A 387 -36.50 -18.93 39.44
N PHE A 388 -36.51 -18.88 38.10
CA PHE A 388 -35.66 -17.97 37.32
C PHE A 388 -36.12 -16.53 37.55
N VAL A 389 -35.33 -15.79 38.33
CA VAL A 389 -35.34 -14.32 38.33
C VAL A 389 -34.75 -13.87 36.99
N SER A 390 -35.47 -12.99 36.29
CA SER A 390 -34.98 -12.38 35.06
C SER A 390 -33.82 -11.44 35.40
N ASP A 391 -32.59 -11.87 35.12
CA ASP A 391 -31.46 -10.95 35.09
C ASP A 391 -31.21 -10.54 33.65
N SER A 392 -31.63 -9.32 33.36
CA SER A 392 -31.43 -8.64 32.08
C SER A 392 -29.96 -8.23 31.98
N PHE A 393 -29.12 -9.15 31.53
CA PHE A 393 -27.79 -8.80 31.05
C PHE A 393 -27.46 -9.60 29.79
N THR A 394 -27.78 -9.01 28.64
CA THR A 394 -27.40 -9.49 27.31
C THR A 394 -25.89 -9.36 27.12
N PHE A 395 -25.15 -10.46 27.28
CA PHE A 395 -23.71 -10.56 27.01
C PHE A 395 -23.37 -11.68 26.00
N ASP A 396 -24.24 -11.94 25.02
CA ASP A 396 -24.00 -12.89 23.92
C ASP A 396 -22.95 -12.43 22.88
N LEU A 397 -22.02 -11.52 23.24
CA LEU A 397 -20.97 -10.99 22.34
C LEU A 397 -19.53 -11.27 22.78
N ALA A 398 -19.29 -12.21 23.70
CA ALA A 398 -17.95 -12.71 24.00
C ALA A 398 -17.85 -14.21 23.70
N CYS A 399 -17.75 -14.57 22.41
CA CYS A 399 -17.62 -15.98 22.04
C CYS A 399 -16.17 -16.47 22.25
N LEU A 400 -16.00 -17.13 23.39
CA LEU A 400 -14.92 -18.03 23.76
C LEU A 400 -15.03 -19.32 22.91
N VAL A 401 -13.93 -19.80 22.32
CA VAL A 401 -13.85 -21.16 21.75
C VAL A 401 -12.59 -21.83 22.27
N PHE A 402 -12.77 -22.81 23.16
CA PHE A 402 -11.70 -23.52 23.87
C PHE A 402 -11.52 -24.97 23.38
N ASN A 403 -10.27 -25.44 23.39
CA ASN A 403 -9.84 -26.83 23.50
C ASN A 403 -10.46 -27.87 22.54
N ARG A 404 -10.39 -27.63 21.23
CA ARG A 404 -10.62 -28.70 20.22
C ARG A 404 -9.35 -29.30 19.61
N TYR A 405 -8.16 -28.92 20.10
CA TYR A 405 -6.86 -29.41 19.59
C TYR A 405 -5.87 -29.80 20.69
N ALA A 406 -6.33 -30.25 21.86
CA ALA A 406 -5.49 -31.12 22.68
C ALA A 406 -5.57 -32.50 22.04
N ASP A 407 -4.56 -32.86 21.25
CA ASP A 407 -4.57 -34.06 20.40
C ASP A 407 -4.70 -35.39 21.19
N GLU A 408 -4.61 -35.39 22.53
CA GLU A 408 -4.62 -36.64 23.33
C GLU A 408 -5.41 -36.57 24.65
N GLY A 409 -6.48 -35.76 24.73
CA GLY A 409 -7.31 -35.65 25.95
C GLY A 409 -8.78 -36.04 25.79
N PRO A 410 -9.45 -36.59 26.82
CA PRO A 410 -10.90 -36.76 26.80
C PRO A 410 -11.58 -35.38 26.71
N LYS A 411 -12.62 -35.29 25.87
CA LYS A 411 -13.42 -34.06 25.69
C LYS A 411 -13.97 -33.59 27.04
N ARG A 412 -13.60 -32.37 27.46
CA ARG A 412 -14.18 -31.72 28.65
C ARG A 412 -15.58 -31.18 28.36
N THR A 413 -16.45 -31.18 29.35
CA THR A 413 -17.79 -30.57 29.28
C THR A 413 -17.69 -29.04 29.33
N LEU A 414 -18.72 -28.35 28.81
CA LEU A 414 -18.78 -26.88 28.83
C LEU A 414 -18.77 -26.33 30.26
N GLU A 415 -19.41 -27.02 31.21
CA GLU A 415 -19.42 -26.64 32.62
C GLU A 415 -18.02 -26.70 33.25
N SER A 416 -17.23 -27.74 32.94
CA SER A 416 -15.85 -27.86 33.42
C SER A 416 -14.95 -26.76 32.83
N ILE A 417 -15.13 -26.42 31.56
CA ILE A 417 -14.37 -25.34 30.91
C ILE A 417 -14.69 -23.98 31.51
N LYS A 418 -15.96 -23.73 31.87
CA LYS A 418 -16.37 -22.51 32.57
C LYS A 418 -15.77 -22.41 33.97
N ALA A 419 -15.69 -23.53 34.68
CA ALA A 419 -15.08 -23.58 36.02
C ALA A 419 -13.56 -23.33 35.98
N ASP A 420 -12.88 -23.76 34.91
CA ASP A 420 -11.44 -23.59 34.73
C ASP A 420 -11.05 -22.23 34.10
N PHE A 421 -12.01 -21.38 33.73
CA PHE A 421 -11.73 -20.11 33.06
C PHE A 421 -11.27 -19.02 34.04
N LEU A 422 -10.07 -18.51 33.83
CA LEU A 422 -9.55 -17.31 34.49
C LEU A 422 -9.49 -16.18 33.46
N CYS A 423 -10.11 -15.03 33.74
CA CYS A 423 -10.03 -13.86 32.85
C CYS A 423 -8.62 -13.24 32.87
N PRO A 424 -8.28 -12.34 31.93
CA PRO A 424 -6.98 -11.69 31.90
C PRO A 424 -6.61 -10.98 33.21
N ASP A 425 -7.60 -10.42 33.91
CA ASP A 425 -7.40 -9.72 35.18
C ASP A 425 -7.17 -10.69 36.35
N CYS A 426 -7.69 -11.91 36.27
CA CYS A 426 -7.49 -12.97 37.26
C CYS A 426 -6.30 -13.89 36.92
N TRP A 427 -5.60 -13.65 35.80
CA TRP A 427 -4.45 -14.45 35.40
C TRP A 427 -3.17 -13.95 36.07
N GLU A 428 -2.53 -14.82 36.84
CA GLU A 428 -1.25 -14.48 37.47
C GLU A 428 -0.10 -14.57 36.46
N TYR A 429 0.12 -13.47 35.72
CA TYR A 429 1.19 -13.35 34.74
C TYR A 429 2.59 -13.75 35.28
N ASN A 430 2.86 -13.39 36.54
CA ASN A 430 4.17 -13.62 37.17
C ASN A 430 4.46 -15.11 37.44
N SER A 431 3.43 -15.94 37.65
CA SER A 431 3.59 -17.36 38.00
C SER A 431 3.28 -18.28 36.82
N ALA A 432 2.30 -17.91 35.99
CA ALA A 432 1.79 -18.74 34.90
C ALA A 432 2.26 -18.31 33.50
N GLY A 433 2.98 -17.19 33.38
CA GLY A 433 3.52 -16.67 32.13
C GLY A 433 2.47 -15.94 31.27
N LEU A 434 2.72 -15.84 29.96
CA LEU A 434 1.81 -15.19 29.01
C LEU A 434 0.44 -15.88 29.00
N TYR A 435 -0.63 -15.07 29.01
CA TYR A 435 -2.01 -15.54 28.99
C TYR A 435 -2.26 -16.43 27.76
N PRO A 436 -2.61 -17.73 27.92
CA PRO A 436 -2.43 -18.75 26.89
C PRO A 436 -3.50 -18.76 25.77
N HIS A 437 -4.21 -17.66 25.52
CA HIS A 437 -5.39 -17.68 24.65
C HIS A 437 -5.13 -17.12 23.26
N PHE A 438 -5.32 -17.98 22.25
CA PHE A 438 -5.44 -17.59 20.85
C PHE A 438 -6.90 -17.28 20.50
N VAL A 439 -7.18 -16.05 20.09
CA VAL A 439 -8.49 -15.66 19.54
C VAL A 439 -8.56 -16.18 18.11
N ARG A 440 -9.40 -17.19 17.84
CA ARG A 440 -9.81 -17.48 16.45
C ARG A 440 -10.70 -16.34 15.97
N ALA A 441 -10.51 -15.93 14.71
CA ALA A 441 -11.35 -14.91 14.10
C ALA A 441 -12.84 -15.31 14.15
N MET A 442 -13.68 -14.29 14.27
CA MET A 442 -15.14 -14.28 14.35
C MET A 442 -15.97 -15.08 13.29
N PRO A 443 -15.49 -15.46 12.07
CA PRO A 443 -16.40 -15.92 11.00
C PRO A 443 -17.13 -17.26 11.25
N ARG A 444 -16.68 -18.10 12.20
CA ARG A 444 -17.31 -19.43 12.36
C ARG A 444 -18.70 -19.38 12.99
N VAL A 445 -18.97 -18.43 13.89
CA VAL A 445 -20.19 -18.45 14.71
C VAL A 445 -21.38 -17.80 13.99
N THR A 446 -21.14 -16.80 13.13
CA THR A 446 -22.20 -16.11 12.36
C THR A 446 -22.76 -16.93 11.20
N ILE A 447 -22.01 -17.94 10.72
CA ILE A 447 -22.36 -18.67 9.50
C ILE A 447 -22.92 -20.07 9.79
N GLU A 448 -22.61 -20.66 10.95
CA GLU A 448 -23.20 -21.92 11.41
C GLU A 448 -24.65 -21.70 11.88
N ARG A 449 -25.59 -21.61 10.94
CA ARG A 449 -27.02 -21.65 11.27
C ARG A 449 -27.40 -23.08 11.69
N PRO A 450 -28.05 -23.29 12.85
CA PRO A 450 -28.48 -24.63 13.27
C PRO A 450 -29.28 -25.33 12.18
N GLY A 451 -28.83 -26.51 11.75
CA GLY A 451 -29.49 -27.31 10.72
C GLY A 451 -29.09 -27.00 9.27
N GLN A 452 -28.18 -26.05 9.02
CA GLN A 452 -27.63 -25.80 7.68
C GLN A 452 -26.25 -26.45 7.51
N PRO A 453 -25.92 -26.97 6.32
CA PRO A 453 -24.59 -27.48 6.03
C PRO A 453 -23.55 -26.36 6.12
N LEU A 454 -22.33 -26.72 6.53
CA LEU A 454 -21.19 -25.80 6.51
C LEU A 454 -21.01 -25.18 5.12
N PRO A 455 -20.51 -23.94 5.01
CA PRO A 455 -20.24 -23.32 3.73
C PRO A 455 -19.30 -24.17 2.89
N ARG A 456 -19.69 -24.42 1.64
CA ARG A 456 -18.95 -25.20 0.67
C ARG A 456 -18.99 -24.45 -0.65
N MET A 457 -17.86 -24.38 -1.34
CA MET A 457 -17.79 -23.74 -2.65
C MET A 457 -17.05 -24.61 -3.67
N VAL A 458 -17.52 -24.56 -4.91
CA VAL A 458 -16.77 -25.00 -6.08
C VAL A 458 -16.37 -23.77 -6.88
N LEU A 459 -15.08 -23.66 -7.17
CA LEU A 459 -14.49 -22.59 -7.94
C LEU A 459 -14.07 -23.12 -9.30
N LEU A 460 -14.71 -22.64 -10.36
CA LEU A 460 -14.33 -22.94 -11.75
C LEU A 460 -13.52 -21.76 -12.29
N VAL A 461 -12.23 -21.96 -12.55
CA VAL A 461 -11.34 -20.89 -13.03
C VAL A 461 -10.97 -21.17 -14.48
N TYR A 462 -11.69 -20.55 -15.40
CA TYR A 462 -11.42 -20.61 -16.83
C TYR A 462 -10.32 -19.61 -17.20
N TYR A 463 -9.27 -20.04 -17.89
CA TYR A 463 -8.14 -19.16 -18.24
C TYR A 463 -7.59 -19.45 -19.65
N LEU A 464 -7.07 -18.41 -20.32
CA LEU A 464 -6.13 -18.59 -21.44
C LEU A 464 -4.73 -18.85 -20.89
N GLU A 465 -3.89 -19.61 -21.61
CA GLU A 465 -2.56 -20.04 -21.13
C GLU A 465 -1.70 -18.89 -20.59
N GLN A 466 -1.68 -17.75 -21.30
CA GLN A 466 -0.94 -16.55 -20.90
C GLN A 466 -1.35 -15.98 -19.53
N PHE A 467 -2.57 -16.28 -19.05
CA PHE A 467 -3.08 -15.85 -17.74
C PHE A 467 -2.89 -16.92 -16.66
N TRP A 468 -2.21 -18.03 -16.96
CA TRP A 468 -1.97 -19.09 -15.97
C TRP A 468 -1.32 -18.59 -14.67
N PRO A 469 -0.33 -17.68 -14.67
CA PRO A 469 0.22 -17.14 -13.42
C PRO A 469 -0.84 -16.47 -12.54
N ALA A 470 -1.71 -15.66 -13.12
CA ALA A 470 -2.80 -14.99 -12.41
C ALA A 470 -3.88 -15.99 -11.96
N ALA A 471 -4.22 -16.98 -12.79
CA ALA A 471 -5.15 -18.05 -12.44
C ALA A 471 -4.63 -18.86 -11.24
N LYS A 472 -3.35 -19.26 -11.27
CA LYS A 472 -2.70 -19.99 -10.19
C LYS A 472 -2.68 -19.18 -8.89
N GLN A 473 -2.37 -17.89 -8.96
CA GLN A 473 -2.38 -16.98 -7.81
C GLN A 473 -3.79 -16.87 -7.21
N LEU A 474 -4.81 -16.69 -8.06
CA LEU A 474 -6.20 -16.61 -7.67
C LEU A 474 -6.67 -17.91 -6.97
N CYS A 475 -6.39 -19.08 -7.57
CA CYS A 475 -6.68 -20.38 -6.98
C CYS A 475 -6.02 -20.55 -5.61
N THR A 476 -4.74 -20.18 -5.49
CA THR A 476 -3.98 -20.29 -4.24
C THR A 476 -4.56 -19.36 -3.15
N SER A 477 -4.87 -18.12 -3.51
CA SER A 477 -5.42 -17.12 -2.57
C SER A 477 -6.81 -17.52 -2.06
N LEU A 478 -7.71 -17.93 -2.97
CA LEU A 478 -9.06 -18.38 -2.63
C LEU A 478 -9.02 -19.67 -1.81
N GLY A 479 -8.25 -20.67 -2.26
CA GLY A 479 -8.10 -21.95 -1.56
C GLY A 479 -7.52 -21.76 -0.17
N GLY A 480 -6.46 -20.94 -0.03
CA GLY A 480 -5.86 -20.61 1.25
C GLY A 480 -6.84 -19.92 2.20
N ARG A 481 -7.61 -18.94 1.71
CA ARG A 481 -8.60 -18.22 2.53
C ARG A 481 -9.71 -19.12 3.04
N TRP A 482 -10.27 -19.96 2.17
CA TRP A 482 -11.32 -20.92 2.54
C TRP A 482 -10.80 -21.98 3.52
N LYS A 483 -9.60 -22.51 3.27
CA LYS A 483 -8.92 -23.45 4.17
C LYS A 483 -8.65 -22.84 5.54
N ASN A 484 -8.24 -21.57 5.61
CA ASN A 484 -8.01 -20.86 6.87
C ASN A 484 -9.29 -20.65 7.69
N ASN A 485 -10.44 -20.48 7.03
CA ASN A 485 -11.75 -20.47 7.70
C ASN A 485 -12.22 -21.89 8.10
N GLY A 486 -11.59 -22.92 7.52
CA GLY A 486 -11.96 -24.33 7.69
C GLY A 486 -13.19 -24.73 6.88
N TRP A 487 -13.43 -24.06 5.76
CA TRP A 487 -14.53 -24.36 4.85
C TRP A 487 -14.03 -25.19 3.66
N PRO A 488 -14.75 -26.25 3.25
CA PRO A 488 -14.41 -26.99 2.05
C PRO A 488 -14.51 -26.13 0.79
N CYS A 489 -13.48 -26.18 -0.05
CA CYS A 489 -13.43 -25.50 -1.33
C CYS A 489 -12.79 -26.43 -2.36
N HIS A 490 -13.51 -26.72 -3.45
CA HIS A 490 -12.98 -27.45 -4.59
C HIS A 490 -12.67 -26.47 -5.72
N ILE A 491 -11.42 -26.45 -6.18
CA ILE A 491 -10.96 -25.52 -7.20
C ILE A 491 -10.58 -26.31 -8.45
N VAL A 492 -11.17 -25.92 -9.58
CA VAL A 492 -10.95 -26.55 -10.88
C VAL A 492 -10.46 -25.49 -11.87
N PRO A 493 -9.15 -25.44 -12.16
CA PRO A 493 -8.62 -24.62 -13.24
C PRO A 493 -8.90 -25.29 -14.59
N ILE A 494 -9.53 -24.57 -15.51
CA ILE A 494 -9.93 -25.07 -16.83
C ILE A 494 -9.27 -24.19 -17.90
N LYS A 495 -8.39 -24.78 -18.70
CA LYS A 495 -7.76 -24.08 -19.81
C LYS A 495 -8.76 -23.95 -20.97
N LEU A 496 -9.04 -22.71 -21.38
CA LEU A 496 -10.04 -22.38 -22.40
C LEU A 496 -9.71 -23.02 -23.76
N GLU A 497 -8.42 -23.09 -24.10
CA GLU A 497 -7.94 -23.68 -25.34
C GLU A 497 -8.18 -25.20 -25.43
N SER A 498 -8.39 -25.86 -24.28
CA SER A 498 -8.65 -27.31 -24.19
C SER A 498 -10.11 -27.67 -23.90
N LEU A 499 -11.06 -26.73 -24.05
CA LEU A 499 -12.48 -26.95 -23.70
C LEU A 499 -13.08 -28.21 -24.34
N ALA A 500 -12.70 -28.53 -25.59
CA ALA A 500 -13.24 -29.69 -26.31
C ALA A 500 -12.73 -31.04 -25.77
N GLU A 501 -11.58 -31.04 -25.08
CA GLU A 501 -10.92 -32.24 -24.54
C GLU A 501 -11.35 -32.54 -23.09
N GLN A 502 -11.98 -31.56 -22.43
CA GLN A 502 -12.43 -31.67 -21.05
C GLN A 502 -13.72 -32.50 -20.99
N GLN A 503 -13.64 -33.68 -20.39
CA GLN A 503 -14.83 -34.42 -19.92
C GLN A 503 -15.39 -33.73 -18.66
N ASP A 504 -16.60 -34.10 -18.24
CA ASP A 504 -17.27 -33.55 -17.06
C ASP A 504 -16.33 -33.63 -15.84
N VAL A 505 -15.66 -32.51 -15.54
CA VAL A 505 -14.46 -32.47 -14.68
C VAL A 505 -14.79 -32.81 -13.22
N LEU A 506 -16.08 -32.94 -12.89
CA LEU A 506 -16.61 -33.06 -11.54
C LEU A 506 -17.72 -34.11 -11.40
N SER A 507 -17.70 -35.18 -12.21
CA SER A 507 -18.62 -36.32 -12.04
C SER A 507 -18.61 -36.91 -10.62
N ASP A 508 -17.51 -36.69 -9.87
CA ASP A 508 -17.23 -37.34 -8.59
C ASP A 508 -17.56 -36.46 -7.37
N LEU A 509 -18.15 -35.27 -7.55
CA LEU A 509 -18.53 -34.42 -6.42
C LEU A 509 -19.74 -35.03 -5.67
N THR A 510 -19.48 -35.61 -4.50
CA THR A 510 -20.49 -36.29 -3.66
C THR A 510 -21.28 -35.37 -2.74
N TRP A 511 -21.21 -34.05 -2.95
CA TRP A 511 -21.94 -33.10 -2.12
C TRP A 511 -23.44 -33.10 -2.44
N GLU A 512 -24.25 -32.91 -1.41
CA GLU A 512 -25.71 -32.83 -1.53
C GLU A 512 -26.12 -31.66 -2.43
N GLU A 513 -27.20 -31.84 -3.20
CA GLU A 513 -27.75 -30.77 -4.03
C GLU A 513 -28.17 -29.59 -3.15
N GLN A 514 -27.97 -28.38 -3.65
CA GLN A 514 -28.26 -27.12 -2.95
C GLN A 514 -27.44 -26.92 -1.65
N SER A 515 -26.38 -27.72 -1.42
CA SER A 515 -25.53 -27.61 -0.23
C SER A 515 -24.25 -26.78 -0.45
N PHE A 516 -24.01 -26.27 -1.66
CA PHE A 516 -22.76 -25.60 -2.03
C PHE A 516 -23.01 -24.50 -3.07
N ASP A 517 -22.11 -23.53 -3.10
CA ASP A 517 -22.13 -22.43 -4.06
C ASP A 517 -21.10 -22.68 -5.17
N VAL A 518 -21.38 -22.19 -6.38
CA VAL A 518 -20.45 -22.22 -7.51
C VAL A 518 -20.07 -20.81 -7.89
N MET A 519 -18.76 -20.56 -7.93
CA MET A 519 -18.17 -19.33 -8.44
C MET A 519 -17.37 -19.66 -9.71
N VAL A 520 -17.77 -19.04 -10.82
CA VAL A 520 -17.10 -19.16 -12.12
C VAL A 520 -16.27 -17.90 -12.34
N ILE A 521 -14.99 -18.04 -12.65
CA ILE A 521 -14.10 -16.92 -12.92
C ILE A 521 -13.44 -17.13 -14.27
N TYR A 522 -13.50 -16.12 -15.13
CA TYR A 522 -12.91 -16.12 -16.46
C TYR A 522 -11.74 -15.14 -16.54
N LEU A 523 -10.56 -15.62 -16.90
CA LEU A 523 -9.31 -14.88 -17.09
C LEU A 523 -8.93 -14.93 -18.57
N MET A 524 -9.33 -13.93 -19.33
CA MET A 524 -9.28 -13.98 -20.80
C MET A 524 -9.19 -12.60 -21.45
N HIS A 525 -8.99 -12.58 -22.77
CA HIS A 525 -9.07 -11.36 -23.55
C HIS A 525 -10.50 -11.13 -24.07
N GLY A 526 -10.95 -9.89 -23.96
CA GLY A 526 -12.14 -9.38 -24.61
C GLY A 526 -11.77 -8.65 -25.90
N LEU A 527 -12.28 -9.12 -27.02
CA LEU A 527 -11.95 -8.56 -28.33
C LEU A 527 -12.82 -7.34 -28.66
N SER A 528 -12.27 -6.44 -29.47
CA SER A 528 -12.98 -5.25 -29.93
C SER A 528 -13.99 -5.57 -31.04
N GLY A 529 -15.07 -4.80 -31.11
CA GLY A 529 -15.98 -4.83 -32.26
C GLY A 529 -16.78 -6.13 -32.39
N GLU A 530 -17.75 -6.35 -31.50
CA GLU A 530 -18.70 -7.49 -31.48
C GLU A 530 -18.10 -8.92 -31.53
N GLN A 531 -16.78 -9.07 -31.63
CA GLN A 531 -16.06 -10.35 -31.66
C GLN A 531 -16.17 -11.15 -30.36
N GLY A 532 -16.47 -10.48 -29.24
CA GLY A 532 -16.75 -11.14 -27.95
C GLY A 532 -15.48 -11.54 -27.20
N TYR A 533 -15.42 -12.78 -26.72
CA TYR A 533 -14.42 -13.27 -25.79
C TYR A 533 -13.53 -14.32 -26.42
N GLN A 534 -12.21 -14.15 -26.26
CA GLN A 534 -11.23 -15.08 -26.79
C GLN A 534 -11.22 -16.38 -25.98
N VAL A 535 -11.28 -17.51 -26.68
CA VAL A 535 -11.16 -18.86 -26.12
C VAL A 535 -9.95 -19.63 -26.63
N GLY A 536 -9.27 -19.11 -27.66
CA GLY A 536 -7.99 -19.63 -28.17
C GLY A 536 -7.31 -18.66 -29.12
N HIS A 537 -6.17 -19.04 -29.69
CA HIS A 537 -5.31 -18.14 -30.48
C HIS A 537 -6.05 -17.40 -31.61
N GLU A 538 -7.00 -18.05 -32.28
CA GLU A 538 -7.79 -17.46 -33.38
C GLU A 538 -9.30 -17.65 -33.21
N LEU A 539 -9.73 -18.11 -32.02
CA LEU A 539 -11.11 -18.43 -31.75
C LEU A 539 -11.68 -17.50 -30.69
N ALA A 540 -12.79 -16.86 -31.01
CA ALA A 540 -13.56 -16.04 -30.09
C ALA A 540 -15.04 -16.29 -30.29
N TYR A 541 -15.79 -16.21 -29.19
CA TYR A 541 -17.23 -16.38 -29.18
C TYR A 541 -17.91 -15.10 -28.74
N ARG A 542 -19.09 -14.83 -29.32
CA ARG A 542 -19.97 -13.78 -28.81
C ARG A 542 -20.47 -14.17 -27.41
N ALA A 543 -20.95 -13.19 -26.64
CA ALA A 543 -21.21 -13.37 -25.22
C ALA A 543 -22.13 -14.56 -24.87
N VAL A 544 -23.22 -14.75 -25.61
CA VAL A 544 -24.16 -15.88 -25.39
C VAL A 544 -23.51 -17.22 -25.72
N GLU A 545 -22.94 -17.33 -26.92
CA GLU A 545 -22.25 -18.54 -27.38
C GLU A 545 -21.07 -18.89 -26.45
N PHE A 546 -20.35 -17.88 -25.95
CA PHE A 546 -19.26 -18.05 -25.00
C PHE A 546 -19.72 -18.76 -23.72
N PHE A 547 -20.82 -18.33 -23.11
CA PHE A 547 -21.36 -18.99 -21.93
C PHE A 547 -21.90 -20.37 -22.25
N ASP A 548 -22.63 -20.52 -23.36
CA ASP A 548 -23.18 -21.82 -23.77
C ASP A 548 -22.09 -22.87 -23.99
N GLN A 549 -20.96 -22.49 -24.58
CA GLN A 549 -19.83 -23.40 -24.82
C GLN A 549 -19.03 -23.68 -23.53
N THR A 550 -18.72 -22.66 -22.74
CA THR A 550 -17.86 -22.83 -21.55
C THR A 550 -18.56 -23.51 -20.39
N LEU A 551 -19.84 -23.21 -20.16
CA LEU A 551 -20.63 -23.78 -19.06
C LEU A 551 -21.23 -25.15 -19.40
N LYS A 552 -21.19 -25.57 -20.68
CA LYS A 552 -21.66 -26.91 -21.08
C LYS A 552 -20.98 -28.02 -20.29
N VAL A 553 -19.67 -27.89 -20.05
CA VAL A 553 -18.84 -28.87 -19.33
C VAL A 553 -19.20 -28.94 -17.84
N SER A 554 -19.75 -27.87 -17.27
CA SER A 554 -20.09 -27.76 -15.84
C SER A 554 -21.59 -27.69 -15.56
N ARG A 555 -22.44 -27.92 -16.57
CA ARG A 555 -23.90 -27.74 -16.46
C ARG A 555 -24.53 -28.61 -15.38
N GLY A 556 -24.13 -29.89 -15.32
CA GLY A 556 -24.64 -30.82 -14.30
C GLY A 556 -24.28 -30.40 -12.86
N LEU A 557 -23.12 -29.77 -12.67
CA LEU A 557 -22.72 -29.18 -11.39
C LEU A 557 -23.55 -27.93 -11.08
N LEU A 558 -23.66 -27.02 -12.04
CA LEU A 558 -24.38 -25.76 -11.90
C LEU A 558 -25.85 -26.00 -11.55
N ASP A 559 -26.49 -27.02 -12.12
CA ASP A 559 -27.88 -27.38 -11.82
C ASP A 559 -28.07 -27.85 -10.36
N LYS A 560 -27.04 -28.41 -9.74
CA LYS A 560 -27.05 -28.88 -8.35
C LYS A 560 -26.64 -27.81 -7.34
N ALA A 561 -26.06 -26.70 -7.78
CA ALA A 561 -25.57 -25.65 -6.90
C ALA A 561 -26.70 -24.81 -6.30
N ARG A 562 -26.47 -24.32 -5.07
CA ARG A 562 -27.37 -23.38 -4.38
C ARG A 562 -27.35 -22.01 -5.03
N THR A 563 -26.15 -21.50 -5.25
CA THR A 563 -25.93 -20.24 -5.98
C THR A 563 -24.85 -20.41 -7.02
N LYS A 564 -24.95 -19.64 -8.11
CA LYS A 564 -24.13 -19.73 -9.31
C LYS A 564 -23.77 -18.33 -9.78
N ARG A 565 -22.50 -17.93 -9.66
CA ARG A 565 -22.07 -16.57 -10.00
C ARG A 565 -20.88 -16.58 -10.92
N ALA A 566 -20.87 -15.71 -11.93
CA ALA A 566 -19.75 -15.57 -12.85
C ALA A 566 -19.05 -14.23 -12.73
N PHE A 567 -17.72 -14.26 -12.80
CA PHE A 567 -16.84 -13.09 -12.83
C PHE A 567 -16.02 -13.08 -14.11
N LEU A 568 -16.23 -12.08 -14.96
CA LEU A 568 -15.48 -11.86 -16.18
C LEU A 568 -14.31 -10.90 -15.89
N MET A 569 -13.15 -11.48 -15.60
CA MET A 569 -11.89 -10.77 -15.42
C MET A 569 -11.16 -10.68 -16.76
N CYS A 570 -11.73 -9.88 -17.67
CA CYS A 570 -11.22 -9.71 -19.03
C CYS A 570 -10.58 -8.34 -19.26
N CYS A 571 -9.51 -8.29 -20.05
CA CYS A 571 -9.04 -7.03 -20.62
C CYS A 571 -9.72 -6.77 -21.97
N GLY A 572 -10.08 -5.51 -22.30
CA GLY A 572 -10.67 -5.15 -23.60
C GLY A 572 -12.03 -4.45 -23.53
N TYR A 573 -12.86 -4.58 -24.58
CA TYR A 573 -14.11 -3.82 -24.77
C TYR A 573 -15.45 -4.57 -24.97
N PRO A 574 -15.60 -5.90 -24.80
CA PRO A 574 -16.86 -6.57 -25.15
C PRO A 574 -18.08 -5.93 -24.48
N LEU A 575 -17.93 -5.60 -23.19
CA LEU A 575 -18.98 -5.05 -22.34
C LEU A 575 -19.27 -3.54 -22.56
N LEU A 576 -18.50 -2.86 -23.42
CA LEU A 576 -18.86 -1.51 -23.87
C LEU A 576 -19.89 -1.52 -25.01
N SER A 577 -20.17 -2.67 -25.62
CA SER A 577 -21.22 -2.79 -26.64
C SER A 577 -22.59 -2.94 -25.98
N PRO A 578 -23.52 -1.97 -26.15
CA PRO A 578 -24.86 -2.07 -25.58
C PRO A 578 -25.64 -3.29 -26.09
N GLN A 579 -25.39 -3.69 -27.34
CA GLN A 579 -26.02 -4.87 -27.93
C GLN A 579 -25.55 -6.14 -27.23
N MET A 580 -24.25 -6.25 -26.93
CA MET A 580 -23.70 -7.41 -26.22
C MET A 580 -24.21 -7.49 -24.77
N VAL A 581 -24.26 -6.35 -24.07
CA VAL A 581 -24.85 -6.29 -22.72
C VAL A 581 -26.31 -6.70 -22.74
N LYS A 582 -27.09 -6.27 -23.75
CA LYS A 582 -28.49 -6.67 -23.92
C LYS A 582 -28.62 -8.18 -24.17
N GLU A 583 -27.78 -8.75 -25.01
CA GLU A 583 -27.77 -10.21 -25.27
C GLU A 583 -27.45 -11.00 -24.01
N MET A 584 -26.48 -10.56 -23.23
CA MET A 584 -26.15 -11.18 -21.93
C MET A 584 -27.29 -11.04 -20.91
N GLN A 585 -27.95 -9.88 -20.87
CA GLN A 585 -29.10 -9.68 -19.99
C GLN A 585 -30.26 -10.62 -20.36
N VAL A 586 -30.60 -10.73 -21.65
CA VAL A 586 -31.62 -11.69 -22.12
C VAL A 586 -31.24 -13.13 -21.79
N TRP A 587 -29.96 -13.47 -21.88
CA TRP A 587 -29.47 -14.81 -21.56
C TRP A 587 -29.52 -15.11 -20.05
N ILE A 588 -29.14 -14.17 -19.18
CA ILE A 588 -29.19 -14.36 -17.72
C ILE A 588 -30.62 -14.34 -17.19
N ASP A 589 -31.55 -13.64 -17.85
CA ASP A 589 -32.98 -13.69 -17.53
C ASP A 589 -33.62 -15.06 -17.90
N GLY A 590 -32.90 -15.91 -18.63
CA GLY A 590 -33.30 -17.28 -18.93
C GLY A 590 -33.28 -18.21 -17.70
N PRO A 591 -34.08 -19.28 -17.67
CA PRO A 591 -34.18 -20.15 -16.52
C PRO A 591 -32.89 -20.95 -16.26
N GLY A 592 -32.38 -20.87 -15.02
CA GLY A 592 -31.37 -21.80 -14.49
C GLY A 592 -29.92 -21.55 -14.89
N THR A 593 -29.60 -20.42 -15.54
CA THR A 593 -28.27 -20.11 -16.09
C THR A 593 -27.27 -19.70 -14.99
N LEU A 594 -27.36 -18.47 -14.50
CA LEU A 594 -26.51 -17.90 -13.44
C LEU A 594 -27.32 -16.87 -12.63
N ASP A 595 -27.01 -16.72 -11.35
CA ASP A 595 -27.68 -15.74 -10.47
C ASP A 595 -27.09 -14.33 -10.66
N SER A 596 -25.82 -14.23 -11.04
CA SER A 596 -25.20 -12.97 -11.41
C SER A 596 -24.00 -13.14 -12.34
N ILE A 597 -23.76 -12.12 -13.16
CA ILE A 597 -22.54 -11.95 -13.94
C ILE A 597 -21.96 -10.58 -13.59
N VAL A 598 -20.72 -10.55 -13.12
CA VAL A 598 -19.95 -9.32 -12.91
C VAL A 598 -18.79 -9.30 -13.88
N GLY A 599 -18.66 -8.24 -14.68
CA GLY A 599 -17.58 -8.12 -15.66
C GLY A 599 -16.86 -6.79 -15.59
N CYS A 600 -15.56 -6.82 -15.85
CA CYS A 600 -14.74 -5.61 -15.86
C CYS A 600 -14.88 -4.86 -17.20
N LEU A 601 -14.97 -3.53 -17.14
CA LEU A 601 -15.15 -2.67 -18.31
C LEU A 601 -13.82 -2.08 -18.85
N ASN A 602 -12.71 -2.42 -18.21
CA ASN A 602 -11.43 -1.74 -18.42
C ASN A 602 -10.74 -2.22 -19.70
N ARG A 603 -10.29 -1.22 -20.47
CA ARG A 603 -9.50 -1.42 -21.69
C ARG A 603 -8.23 -2.24 -21.42
N ARG A 604 -7.61 -1.94 -20.29
CA ARG A 604 -6.39 -2.55 -19.77
C ARG A 604 -6.68 -2.89 -18.33
N MET A 605 -6.71 -4.18 -18.03
CA MET A 605 -6.93 -4.70 -16.69
C MET A 605 -5.82 -5.72 -16.43
N SER A 606 -5.11 -5.57 -15.31
CA SER A 606 -4.31 -6.68 -14.77
C SER A 606 -5.22 -7.50 -13.86
N PRO A 607 -5.49 -8.78 -14.17
CA PRO A 607 -6.33 -9.62 -13.31
C PRO A 607 -5.81 -9.74 -11.88
N GLY A 608 -4.50 -9.56 -11.66
CA GLY A 608 -3.88 -9.54 -10.33
C GLY A 608 -4.52 -8.53 -9.37
N PHE A 609 -4.98 -7.37 -9.87
CA PHE A 609 -5.63 -6.33 -9.06
C PHE A 609 -6.96 -6.75 -8.45
N MET A 610 -7.63 -7.73 -9.04
CA MET A 610 -8.95 -8.19 -8.59
C MET A 610 -8.85 -9.39 -7.64
N VAL A 611 -7.69 -10.06 -7.53
CA VAL A 611 -7.53 -11.30 -6.75
C VAL A 611 -7.96 -11.11 -5.29
N ASN A 612 -7.56 -10.01 -4.65
CA ASN A 612 -7.92 -9.72 -3.27
C ASN A 612 -9.42 -9.42 -3.10
N MET A 613 -10.00 -8.63 -4.02
CA MET A 613 -11.42 -8.32 -4.01
C MET A 613 -12.26 -9.58 -4.20
N ILE A 614 -11.93 -10.44 -5.16
CA ILE A 614 -12.61 -11.71 -5.39
C ILE A 614 -12.46 -12.65 -4.18
N SER A 615 -11.27 -12.69 -3.57
CA SER A 615 -11.03 -13.46 -2.35
C SER A 615 -11.93 -13.01 -1.20
N LYS A 616 -12.05 -11.69 -0.97
CA LYS A 616 -12.99 -11.11 0.01
C LYS A 616 -14.44 -11.44 -0.33
N LEU A 617 -14.79 -11.26 -1.59
CA LEU A 617 -16.13 -11.44 -2.08
C LEU A 617 -16.61 -12.89 -1.90
N SER A 618 -15.75 -13.87 -2.17
CA SER A 618 -16.06 -15.29 -1.98
C SER A 618 -16.48 -15.64 -0.55
N THR A 619 -15.99 -14.88 0.44
CA THR A 619 -16.35 -15.09 1.85
C THR A 619 -17.54 -14.24 2.28
N HIS A 620 -17.65 -12.98 1.83
CA HIS A 620 -18.75 -12.11 2.21
C HIS A 620 -20.10 -12.53 1.61
N LEU A 621 -20.09 -13.09 0.39
CA LEU A 621 -21.32 -13.58 -0.26
C LEU A 621 -21.99 -14.73 0.50
N LEU A 622 -21.25 -15.48 1.31
CA LEU A 622 -21.79 -16.57 2.13
C LEU A 622 -22.56 -16.04 3.34
N GLU A 623 -22.20 -14.86 3.84
CA GLU A 623 -22.79 -14.27 5.04
C GLU A 623 -24.13 -13.60 4.74
N GLN A 624 -24.30 -13.07 3.53
CA GLN A 624 -25.39 -12.16 3.15
C GLN A 624 -25.94 -12.46 1.75
N ASP A 625 -26.35 -13.70 1.52
CA ASP A 625 -26.79 -14.19 0.19
C ASP A 625 -27.99 -13.39 -0.38
N GLU A 626 -28.94 -13.02 0.48
CA GLU A 626 -30.11 -12.19 0.10
C GLU A 626 -29.72 -10.79 -0.41
N TRP A 627 -28.49 -10.33 -0.12
CA TRP A 627 -27.96 -9.00 -0.42
C TRP A 627 -26.70 -9.11 -1.28
N ALA A 628 -26.59 -10.17 -2.08
CA ALA A 628 -25.40 -10.45 -2.88
C ALA A 628 -24.96 -9.27 -3.74
N TRP A 629 -25.92 -8.50 -4.29
CA TRP A 629 -25.63 -7.29 -5.06
C TRP A 629 -24.93 -6.21 -4.21
N GLU A 630 -25.49 -5.91 -3.04
CA GLU A 630 -24.97 -4.89 -2.12
C GLU A 630 -23.58 -5.30 -1.63
N VAL A 631 -23.40 -6.57 -1.30
CA VAL A 631 -22.12 -7.15 -0.89
C VAL A 631 -21.07 -7.04 -1.99
N MET A 632 -21.43 -7.35 -3.24
CA MET A 632 -20.53 -7.20 -4.38
C MET A 632 -20.09 -5.75 -4.56
N PHE A 633 -21.05 -4.83 -4.52
CA PHE A 633 -20.79 -3.40 -4.67
C PHE A 633 -19.91 -2.85 -3.54
N GLU A 634 -20.24 -3.15 -2.28
CA GLU A 634 -19.47 -2.69 -1.11
C GLU A 634 -18.08 -3.29 -1.07
N THR A 635 -17.93 -4.58 -1.41
CA THR A 635 -16.62 -5.24 -1.47
C THR A 635 -15.74 -4.60 -2.54
N TRP A 636 -16.29 -4.28 -3.72
CA TRP A 636 -15.57 -3.53 -4.75
C TRP A 636 -15.21 -2.12 -4.27
N LEU A 637 -16.18 -1.38 -3.72
CA LEU A 637 -16.01 0.00 -3.28
C LEU A 637 -14.97 0.15 -2.15
N THR A 638 -14.87 -0.85 -1.27
CA THR A 638 -13.92 -0.85 -0.15
C THR A 638 -12.54 -1.39 -0.51
N ASP A 639 -12.40 -2.13 -1.62
CA ASP A 639 -11.11 -2.56 -2.12
C ASP A 639 -10.49 -1.45 -2.99
N SER A 640 -9.53 -0.72 -2.42
CA SER A 640 -8.94 0.45 -3.07
C SER A 640 -8.24 0.12 -4.39
N ILE A 641 -7.61 -1.05 -4.48
CA ILE A 641 -6.90 -1.49 -5.68
C ILE A 641 -7.92 -1.89 -6.75
N ALA A 642 -8.89 -2.75 -6.40
CA ALA A 642 -9.90 -3.16 -7.36
C ALA A 642 -10.68 -1.95 -7.90
N ARG A 643 -11.14 -1.02 -7.04
CA ARG A 643 -11.90 0.15 -7.52
C ARG A 643 -11.07 1.11 -8.36
N THR A 644 -9.80 1.37 -8.02
CA THR A 644 -8.99 2.34 -8.81
C THR A 644 -8.58 1.77 -10.16
N HIS A 645 -8.58 0.45 -10.32
CA HIS A 645 -8.16 -0.24 -11.53
C HIS A 645 -9.30 -0.94 -12.27
N SER A 646 -10.54 -0.89 -11.76
CA SER A 646 -11.69 -1.49 -12.41
C SER A 646 -12.96 -0.63 -12.35
N ASP A 647 -13.66 -0.59 -13.47
CA ASP A 647 -15.08 -0.28 -13.57
C ASP A 647 -15.80 -1.61 -13.79
N LEU A 648 -16.95 -1.80 -13.12
CA LEU A 648 -17.67 -3.07 -13.17
C LEU A 648 -19.04 -2.91 -13.85
N LEU A 649 -19.46 -3.96 -14.55
CA LEU A 649 -20.83 -4.17 -15.01
C LEU A 649 -21.39 -5.36 -14.25
N CYS A 650 -22.55 -5.19 -13.62
CA CYS A 650 -23.28 -6.24 -12.94
C CYS A 650 -24.59 -6.54 -13.68
N LEU A 651 -24.81 -7.82 -13.99
CA LEU A 651 -26.04 -8.37 -14.56
C LEU A 651 -26.63 -9.37 -13.57
N ALA A 652 -27.95 -9.35 -13.42
CA ALA A 652 -28.69 -10.29 -12.58
C ALA A 652 -30.09 -10.53 -13.18
N PRO A 653 -30.68 -11.72 -13.00
CA PRO A 653 -32.03 -12.01 -13.47
C PRO A 653 -33.06 -11.02 -12.92
N GLY A 654 -33.92 -10.49 -13.79
CA GLY A 654 -35.00 -9.58 -13.39
C GLY A 654 -34.56 -8.19 -12.91
N ARG A 655 -33.25 -7.87 -13.00
CA ARG A 655 -32.70 -6.53 -12.73
C ARG A 655 -32.14 -5.94 -14.01
N SER A 656 -32.25 -4.62 -14.16
CA SER A 656 -31.55 -3.94 -15.25
C SER A 656 -30.03 -4.06 -15.06
N ALA A 657 -29.29 -4.19 -16.16
CA ALA A 657 -27.84 -4.09 -16.15
C ALA A 657 -27.36 -2.81 -15.46
N GLU A 658 -26.44 -2.93 -14.51
CA GLU A 658 -25.93 -1.83 -13.72
C GLU A 658 -24.42 -1.67 -13.90
N MET A 659 -23.97 -0.43 -14.07
CA MET A 659 -22.57 -0.09 -14.25
C MET A 659 -22.06 0.68 -13.03
N TRP A 660 -20.96 0.19 -12.46
CA TRP A 660 -20.28 0.78 -11.32
C TRP A 660 -18.97 1.40 -11.81
N LEU A 661 -18.94 2.74 -11.84
CA LEU A 661 -17.78 3.49 -12.30
C LEU A 661 -17.03 4.08 -11.11
N TYR A 662 -15.72 3.89 -11.08
CA TYR A 662 -14.86 4.60 -10.15
C TYR A 662 -14.35 5.90 -10.78
N ALA A 663 -14.61 7.01 -10.09
CA ALA A 663 -14.10 8.32 -10.45
C ALA A 663 -13.43 8.93 -9.22
N PRO A 664 -12.08 8.98 -9.14
CA PRO A 664 -11.43 9.67 -8.04
C PRO A 664 -11.84 11.15 -8.03
N PHE A 665 -11.99 11.73 -6.84
CA PHE A 665 -12.37 13.14 -6.65
C PHE A 665 -11.49 14.12 -7.44
N GLN A 666 -10.25 13.71 -7.72
CA GLN A 666 -9.26 14.49 -8.47
C GLN A 666 -9.47 14.41 -10.00
N SER A 667 -9.98 13.30 -10.54
CA SER A 667 -10.31 13.14 -11.95
C SER A 667 -11.74 13.61 -12.19
N ARG A 668 -11.91 14.92 -12.35
CA ARG A 668 -13.19 15.62 -12.56
C ARG A 668 -13.96 15.03 -13.76
N PRO A 669 -15.00 14.20 -13.59
CA PRO A 669 -15.71 13.64 -14.75
C PRO A 669 -16.72 14.65 -15.32
N LEU A 670 -17.02 15.73 -14.58
CA LEU A 670 -18.14 16.64 -14.84
C LEU A 670 -17.78 18.14 -14.82
N GLY A 671 -16.48 18.48 -14.86
CA GLY A 671 -16.00 19.85 -15.15
C GLY A 671 -16.29 20.93 -14.11
N LYS A 672 -16.88 20.63 -12.94
CA LYS A 672 -17.03 21.59 -11.82
C LYS A 672 -16.69 20.94 -10.47
N PRO A 673 -16.09 21.69 -9.52
CA PRO A 673 -15.84 21.20 -8.18
C PRO A 673 -17.17 20.88 -7.46
N LEU A 674 -17.23 19.74 -6.77
CA LEU A 674 -18.26 19.49 -5.78
C LEU A 674 -17.96 20.34 -4.53
N PRO A 675 -18.98 20.79 -3.76
CA PRO A 675 -18.76 21.46 -2.49
C PRO A 675 -17.97 20.54 -1.54
N ASP A 676 -17.09 21.14 -0.74
CA ASP A 676 -16.35 20.44 0.31
C ASP A 676 -17.31 19.66 1.22
N LEU A 677 -16.96 18.44 1.62
CA LEU A 677 -17.76 17.62 2.54
C LEU A 677 -18.05 18.39 3.85
N LEU A 678 -17.12 19.26 4.26
CA LEU A 678 -17.24 20.17 5.39
C LEU A 678 -18.30 21.27 5.21
N GLN A 679 -18.66 21.59 3.97
CA GLN A 679 -19.75 22.52 3.65
C GLN A 679 -21.13 21.85 3.63
N VAL A 680 -21.20 20.52 3.76
CA VAL A 680 -22.44 19.72 3.63
C VAL A 680 -22.79 18.90 4.88
N CYS A 681 -21.83 18.60 5.76
CA CYS A 681 -22.06 17.90 7.02
C CYS A 681 -22.50 18.87 8.14
N ASN A 682 -23.73 18.72 8.63
CA ASN A 682 -24.24 19.40 9.83
C ASN A 682 -23.82 18.69 11.14
N CYS A 683 -22.64 18.07 11.16
CA CYS A 683 -22.22 17.26 12.29
C CYS A 683 -21.89 18.20 13.47
N PRO A 684 -22.52 18.06 14.65
CA PRO A 684 -22.40 19.03 15.75
C PRO A 684 -20.98 19.21 16.28
N LYS A 685 -20.09 18.25 16.04
CA LYS A 685 -18.73 18.20 16.58
C LYS A 685 -17.74 19.17 15.92
N LEU A 686 -18.14 19.89 14.87
CA LEU A 686 -17.27 20.83 14.14
C LEU A 686 -17.74 22.29 14.22
N VAL A 687 -18.92 22.55 14.79
CA VAL A 687 -19.37 23.92 15.08
C VAL A 687 -19.00 24.19 16.53
N GLY A 688 -17.90 24.92 16.73
CA GLY A 688 -17.52 25.41 18.04
C GLY A 688 -18.70 26.12 18.71
N ASP A 689 -18.84 25.86 20.01
CA ASP A 689 -19.87 26.37 20.91
C ASP A 689 -20.38 27.77 20.51
N SER A 690 -21.54 27.78 19.85
CA SER A 690 -22.38 28.96 19.78
C SER A 690 -23.82 28.48 19.84
N SER A 691 -24.37 28.62 21.04
CA SER A 691 -25.77 28.36 21.35
C SER A 691 -26.71 29.28 20.57
N ASN A 692 -27.89 28.75 20.29
CA ASN A 692 -29.11 29.41 19.81
C ASN A 692 -29.25 29.65 18.31
N ILE A 693 -29.72 28.63 17.55
CA ILE A 693 -30.76 28.84 16.52
C ILE A 693 -31.74 27.65 16.53
N SER A 694 -33.02 28.00 16.61
CA SER A 694 -34.20 27.16 16.78
C SER A 694 -34.77 26.60 15.47
N ALA A 695 -35.42 25.44 15.61
CA ALA A 695 -36.58 24.90 14.88
C ALA A 695 -36.79 25.34 13.41
N GLY A 696 -36.35 24.47 12.49
CA GLY A 696 -36.76 24.49 11.08
C GLY A 696 -36.19 23.27 10.36
N ALA A 697 -36.85 22.11 10.48
CA ALA A 697 -36.42 20.89 9.81
C ALA A 697 -36.63 21.03 8.29
N ILE A 698 -35.55 21.39 7.59
CA ILE A 698 -35.50 21.42 6.11
C ILE A 698 -35.60 19.96 5.62
N PRO A 699 -36.46 19.65 4.62
CA PRO A 699 -36.58 18.29 4.10
C PRO A 699 -35.23 17.80 3.57
N ARG A 700 -34.89 16.53 3.86
CA ARG A 700 -33.74 15.82 3.28
C ARG A 700 -33.77 15.99 1.76
N LYS A 701 -32.81 16.73 1.20
CA LYS A 701 -32.69 16.91 -0.25
C LYS A 701 -32.35 15.56 -0.91
N GLN A 702 -33.28 15.03 -1.70
CA GLN A 702 -33.06 13.90 -2.61
C GLN A 702 -32.49 14.43 -3.93
N TRP A 703 -31.45 13.78 -4.46
CA TRP A 703 -30.72 14.20 -5.67
C TRP A 703 -31.08 13.29 -6.85
N LYS A 704 -31.38 13.85 -8.02
CA LYS A 704 -31.70 13.12 -9.28
C LYS A 704 -30.97 13.78 -10.45
N VAL A 705 -30.15 13.04 -11.18
CA VAL A 705 -29.44 13.52 -12.38
C VAL A 705 -30.16 13.04 -13.63
N THR A 706 -30.28 13.90 -14.65
CA THR A 706 -30.85 13.57 -15.96
C THR A 706 -29.81 13.82 -17.06
N HIS A 707 -29.71 12.92 -18.02
CA HIS A 707 -28.84 13.03 -19.19
C HIS A 707 -29.63 12.72 -20.47
N GLU A 708 -29.19 13.21 -21.63
CA GLU A 708 -29.82 12.91 -22.94
C GLU A 708 -29.34 11.58 -23.55
N GLY A 709 -29.22 10.55 -22.71
CA GLY A 709 -28.90 9.21 -23.20
C GLY A 709 -30.09 8.63 -23.93
N LYS A 710 -30.01 8.54 -25.27
CA LYS A 710 -30.93 7.71 -26.06
C LYS A 710 -30.32 6.32 -26.22
N ALA A 711 -31.18 5.29 -26.22
CA ALA A 711 -30.76 3.92 -26.53
C ALA A 711 -29.94 3.88 -27.83
N GLY A 712 -28.79 3.19 -27.80
CA GLY A 712 -27.92 3.01 -28.96
C GLY A 712 -26.86 4.10 -29.22
N ARG A 713 -26.71 5.12 -28.36
CA ARG A 713 -25.61 6.10 -28.48
C ARG A 713 -24.34 5.66 -27.74
N SER A 714 -23.18 5.98 -28.33
CA SER A 714 -21.87 5.83 -27.70
C SER A 714 -21.73 6.75 -26.48
N ILE A 715 -21.13 6.24 -25.40
CA ILE A 715 -20.84 6.98 -24.16
C ILE A 715 -20.06 8.28 -24.43
N ARG A 716 -19.21 8.30 -25.47
CA ARG A 716 -18.41 9.47 -25.84
C ARG A 716 -19.25 10.65 -26.35
N ASP A 717 -20.50 10.40 -26.75
CA ASP A 717 -21.37 11.37 -27.42
C ASP A 717 -22.45 11.96 -26.50
N LEU A 718 -22.41 11.66 -25.20
CA LEU A 718 -23.33 12.22 -24.20
C LEU A 718 -23.00 13.71 -23.97
N LYS A 719 -23.76 14.61 -24.61
CA LYS A 719 -23.71 16.05 -24.31
C LYS A 719 -24.49 16.36 -23.04
N ASN A 720 -23.86 17.14 -22.16
CA ASN A 720 -24.45 17.53 -20.89
C ASN A 720 -25.31 18.79 -21.06
N MET A 721 -26.55 18.74 -20.57
CA MET A 721 -27.47 19.89 -20.52
C MET A 721 -27.39 20.43 -19.09
N GLY A 722 -26.74 21.59 -18.90
CA GLY A 722 -26.28 22.07 -17.60
C GLY A 722 -27.34 22.11 -16.47
N GLY A 723 -26.86 21.91 -15.24
CA GLY A 723 -27.63 22.04 -14.00
C GLY A 723 -26.72 22.11 -12.77
N GLN A 724 -27.18 22.81 -11.73
CA GLN A 724 -26.45 23.18 -10.51
C GLN A 724 -26.46 22.04 -9.45
N TYR A 725 -25.26 21.71 -8.94
CA TYR A 725 -24.90 20.92 -7.73
C TYR A 725 -25.12 19.38 -7.70
N GLY A 726 -24.00 18.62 -7.52
CA GLY A 726 -23.88 17.31 -6.84
C GLY A 726 -24.08 15.99 -7.63
N VAL A 727 -23.25 14.92 -7.48
CA VAL A 727 -23.54 13.58 -8.10
C VAL A 727 -23.15 12.31 -7.29
N ARG A 728 -24.13 11.38 -7.14
CA ARG A 728 -24.06 9.90 -7.17
C ARG A 728 -24.38 9.46 -8.62
N VAL A 729 -23.62 8.56 -9.25
CA VAL A 729 -23.97 8.03 -10.59
C VAL A 729 -24.39 6.56 -10.49
N LEU A 730 -25.68 6.29 -10.60
CA LEU A 730 -26.22 4.98 -10.97
C LEU A 730 -26.69 5.08 -12.41
N TYR A 731 -26.17 4.24 -13.31
CA TYR A 731 -26.70 4.14 -14.67
C TYR A 731 -27.82 3.11 -14.67
N PHE A 732 -29.04 3.52 -15.04
CA PHE A 732 -30.12 2.62 -15.42
C PHE A 732 -30.23 2.62 -16.94
N VAL A 733 -29.93 1.49 -17.59
CA VAL A 733 -30.43 1.24 -18.96
C VAL A 733 -31.78 0.55 -18.81
N ALA A 734 -32.82 1.32 -18.50
CA ALA A 734 -34.19 0.84 -18.54
C ALA A 734 -34.85 1.34 -19.84
N GLN A 735 -35.14 0.42 -20.77
CA GLN A 735 -36.10 0.69 -21.82
C GLN A 735 -37.49 0.57 -21.19
N LYS A 736 -38.26 1.67 -21.15
CA LYS A 736 -39.71 1.56 -20.94
C LYS A 736 -40.26 0.69 -22.07
N SER A 737 -40.99 -0.37 -21.71
CA SER A 737 -41.95 -1.00 -22.61
C SER A 737 -43.03 -0.02 -23.06
#